data_AF-A0A1W9Q038-F1
#
_entry.id   AF-A0A1W9Q038-F1
#
_cell.length_a   1.000
_cell.length_b   1.000
_cell.length_c   1.000
_cell.angle_alpha   90.00
_cell.angle_beta   90.00
_cell.angle_gamma   90.00
#
_symmetry.space_group_name_H-M   'P 1'
#
loop_
_entity.id
_entity.type
_entity.pdbx_description
1 polymer ?
#
loop_
_entity_poly.entity_id
_entity_poly.type
_entity_poly.pdbx_seq_one_letter_code
_entity_poly.pdbx_strand_id
1 'polypeptide(L)'
;MPVRACFFISAVLLFSISCLVVFREKEDQAKWQRYQAQYNRQYSSLLSARIKAAKDAGKAGELKKLEKQKADHERESDIKVRAVFLPDAGVRDLCMSCHMAVNNPMFADGREPLKTHPAKILEHHKTSRYGCTMCHHGQGVGLDEKKAHGMEENWDAPRIPMQYIQSSCFGCHETVFGLDGAGKAAEGKSLFVEMGCYGCHDANVPSGLPKFSTPFSGIARKIGSVNWVAKWIEDPVSIRPGTLMPKFRIEKQDISDISAYIYSLKDKSLRIPHVKKRGNARAGKKVFTDKGCIACHSPERGKQGITRRVPVLSDAGLKLRTDWVYKWIGDPKSIDPNTWMPKLDLTKDDIANLTAYLSVLRDSKVKKDLASFKMAKADREKGRSLVQSLGCLGCHTIKGKDDPAKVGVPVGDVAVKRMDELPFGNSDVPYTKWDWIKNKIKKPVIYQTSDMPMYMPDYTMSDEQVDRLTIFYLYNRLLDLPEKYIVRASEKDRANERGDWMIRHYNCKGCHEIFAGEKPRIDGLLAKKSKVPPRIVNEVEKTQPKWLFGYLRRPEPLRPWLDIRMPMFGFTYKELQDLVQHFYCIMPKKSRAVASIPYEPPMVKSDYDPEEIEMGKYQFRQSKCMQCHPVSFTGKLPEGKNLEDLSINLMLAKSRLRFNWIKNFMRDPNSYAGVGTKMPYVFYTPDGVPRMPDPEEWLQRTALFLMFMDKVPEPIKEEEKTRQVQTFDFDNY
;
A
#
# COMPACT_ATOMS: atom_id res chain seq x y z
N MET A 1 41.66 -66.63 4.13
CA MET A 1 42.42 -65.36 4.00
C MET A 1 42.99 -65.00 5.36
N PRO A 2 44.30 -64.68 5.48
CA PRO A 2 44.92 -64.54 6.79
C PRO A 2 44.53 -63.20 7.41
N VAL A 3 44.23 -63.20 8.72
CA VAL A 3 43.84 -62.05 9.55
C VAL A 3 44.76 -60.83 9.38
N ARG A 4 46.05 -61.06 9.04
CA ARG A 4 47.03 -60.02 8.73
C ARG A 4 46.69 -59.20 7.47
N ALA A 5 46.10 -59.82 6.45
CA ALA A 5 45.68 -59.11 5.23
C ALA A 5 44.51 -58.16 5.52
N CYS A 6 43.55 -58.57 6.35
CA CYS A 6 42.42 -57.72 6.76
C CYS A 6 42.87 -56.52 7.61
N PHE A 7 43.85 -56.71 8.51
CA PHE A 7 44.43 -55.61 9.29
C PHE A 7 45.20 -54.61 8.41
N PHE A 8 45.99 -55.10 7.45
CA PHE A 8 46.74 -54.24 6.54
C PHE A 8 45.81 -53.46 5.61
N ILE A 9 44.78 -54.10 5.06
CA ILE A 9 43.75 -53.45 4.24
C ILE A 9 42.98 -52.40 5.05
N SER A 10 42.62 -52.70 6.30
CA SER A 10 41.92 -51.74 7.18
C SER A 10 42.80 -50.55 7.56
N ALA A 11 44.09 -50.77 7.83
CA ALA A 11 45.04 -49.70 8.13
C ALA A 11 45.31 -48.80 6.91
N VAL A 12 45.43 -49.38 5.71
CA VAL A 12 45.56 -48.63 4.47
C VAL A 12 44.29 -47.83 4.18
N LEU A 13 43.10 -48.43 4.35
CA LEU A 13 41.81 -47.72 4.23
C LEU A 13 41.70 -46.55 5.20
N LEU A 14 42.02 -46.76 6.49
CA LEU A 14 42.01 -45.70 7.49
C LEU A 14 43.01 -44.60 7.15
N PHE A 15 44.23 -44.95 6.73
CA PHE A 15 45.24 -43.97 6.31
C PHE A 15 44.82 -43.19 5.05
N SER A 16 44.23 -43.86 4.05
CA SER A 16 43.69 -43.22 2.85
C SER A 16 42.53 -42.29 3.17
N ILE A 17 41.62 -42.69 4.07
CA ILE A 17 40.52 -41.84 4.56
C ILE A 17 41.07 -40.62 5.31
N SER A 18 42.04 -40.81 6.22
CA SER A 18 42.70 -39.70 6.93
C SER A 18 43.41 -38.75 5.97
N CYS A 19 44.15 -39.25 4.99
CA CYS A 19 44.78 -38.44 3.96
C CYS A 19 43.76 -37.66 3.13
N LEU A 20 42.62 -38.27 2.76
CA LEU A 20 41.53 -37.59 2.04
C LEU A 20 40.87 -36.49 2.88
N VAL A 21 40.67 -36.71 4.18
CA VAL A 21 40.12 -35.70 5.10
C VAL A 21 41.08 -34.50 5.22
N VAL A 22 42.38 -34.76 5.45
CA VAL A 22 43.40 -33.72 5.54
C VAL A 22 43.55 -32.95 4.22
N PHE A 23 43.53 -33.64 3.08
CA PHE A 23 43.57 -32.98 1.76
C PHE A 23 42.36 -32.08 1.52
N ARG A 24 41.16 -32.55 1.87
CA ARG A 24 39.92 -31.79 1.71
C ARG A 24 39.86 -30.57 2.63
N GLU A 25 40.32 -30.68 3.87
CA GLU A 25 40.46 -29.53 4.78
C GLU A 25 41.46 -28.49 4.24
N LYS A 26 42.60 -28.94 3.69
CA LYS A 26 43.58 -28.05 3.04
C LYS A 26 43.00 -27.34 1.82
N GLU A 27 42.19 -28.04 1.03
CA GLU A 27 41.56 -27.50 -0.18
C GLU A 27 40.47 -26.47 0.14
N ASP A 28 39.67 -26.70 1.19
CA ASP A 28 38.67 -25.75 1.66
C ASP A 28 39.31 -24.50 2.29
N GLN A 29 40.41 -24.65 3.05
CA GLN A 29 41.21 -23.50 3.51
C GLN A 29 41.80 -22.69 2.36
N ALA A 30 42.16 -23.33 1.24
CA ALA A 30 42.73 -22.65 0.08
C ALA A 30 41.73 -21.75 -0.67
N LYS A 31 40.42 -22.00 -0.59
CA LYS A 31 39.41 -21.27 -1.40
C LYS A 31 39.19 -19.83 -0.95
N TRP A 32 38.89 -19.60 0.33
CA TRP A 32 38.68 -18.24 0.84
C TRP A 32 39.97 -17.40 0.77
N GLN A 33 41.12 -18.03 1.03
CA GLN A 33 42.44 -17.40 0.89
C GLN A 33 42.70 -16.92 -0.55
N ARG A 34 42.30 -17.71 -1.56
CA ARG A 34 42.38 -17.30 -2.97
C ARG A 34 41.55 -16.05 -3.26
N TYR A 35 40.34 -15.93 -2.70
CA TYR A 35 39.51 -14.74 -2.88
C TYR A 35 40.12 -13.49 -2.22
N GLN A 36 40.72 -13.61 -1.03
CA GLN A 36 41.45 -12.49 -0.43
C GLN A 36 42.68 -12.10 -1.25
N ALA A 37 43.47 -13.07 -1.70
CA ALA A 37 44.61 -12.81 -2.58
C ALA A 37 44.16 -12.13 -3.89
N GLN A 38 43.05 -12.58 -4.48
CA GLN A 38 42.46 -11.97 -5.67
C GLN A 38 42.01 -10.54 -5.40
N TYR A 39 41.31 -10.29 -4.28
CA TYR A 39 40.90 -8.95 -3.87
C TYR A 39 42.10 -8.02 -3.73
N ASN A 40 43.14 -8.43 -3.00
CA ASN A 40 44.33 -7.62 -2.77
C ASN A 40 45.01 -7.24 -4.09
N ARG A 41 45.16 -8.19 -5.02
CA ARG A 41 45.71 -7.92 -6.35
C ARG A 41 44.86 -6.94 -7.15
N GLN A 42 43.55 -7.17 -7.22
CA GLN A 42 42.64 -6.32 -7.99
C GLN A 42 42.55 -4.92 -7.39
N TYR A 43 42.46 -4.80 -6.06
CA TYR A 43 42.33 -3.54 -5.37
C TYR A 43 43.60 -2.70 -5.47
N SER A 44 44.77 -3.31 -5.30
CA SER A 44 46.07 -2.64 -5.50
C SER A 44 46.23 -2.10 -6.92
N SER A 45 45.77 -2.87 -7.92
CA SER A 45 45.76 -2.44 -9.32
C SER A 45 44.82 -1.25 -9.54
N LEU A 46 43.57 -1.32 -9.04
CA LEU A 46 42.58 -0.24 -9.13
C LEU A 46 43.06 1.04 -8.45
N LEU A 47 43.64 0.94 -7.25
CA LEU A 47 44.22 2.06 -6.53
C LEU A 47 45.36 2.69 -7.33
N SER A 48 46.27 1.89 -7.87
CA SER A 48 47.39 2.40 -8.66
C SER A 48 46.92 3.10 -9.94
N ALA A 49 45.90 2.57 -10.61
CA ALA A 49 45.28 3.21 -11.77
C ALA A 49 44.62 4.56 -11.41
N ARG A 50 43.87 4.62 -10.29
CA ARG A 50 43.24 5.87 -9.82
C ARG A 50 44.25 6.90 -9.33
N ILE A 51 45.31 6.48 -8.65
CA ILE A 51 46.42 7.36 -8.23
C ILE A 51 47.06 7.99 -9.47
N LYS A 52 47.37 7.19 -10.50
CA LYS A 52 47.90 7.69 -11.77
C LYS A 52 46.94 8.72 -12.39
N ALA A 53 45.66 8.39 -12.51
CA ALA A 53 44.66 9.30 -13.07
C ALA A 53 44.50 10.61 -12.27
N ALA A 54 44.53 10.55 -10.93
CA ALA A 54 44.46 11.74 -10.08
C ALA A 54 45.71 12.62 -10.20
N LYS A 55 46.89 12.01 -10.34
CA LYS A 55 48.16 12.69 -10.60
C LYS A 55 48.14 13.38 -11.97
N ASP A 56 47.72 12.67 -13.02
CA ASP A 56 47.62 13.19 -14.38
C ASP A 56 46.60 14.35 -14.48
N ALA A 57 45.53 14.29 -13.69
CA ALA A 57 44.51 15.34 -13.61
C ALA A 57 44.84 16.50 -12.64
N GLY A 58 46.02 16.51 -12.01
CA GLY A 58 46.43 17.58 -11.08
C GLY A 58 45.60 17.69 -9.79
N LYS A 59 44.87 16.63 -9.40
CA LYS A 59 43.95 16.64 -8.26
C LYS A 59 44.68 16.28 -6.95
N ALA A 60 45.48 17.21 -6.42
CA ALA A 60 46.33 16.98 -5.24
C ALA A 60 45.59 16.42 -4.01
N GLY A 61 44.36 16.90 -3.73
CA GLY A 61 43.54 16.41 -2.62
C GLY A 61 43.05 14.96 -2.80
N GLU A 62 42.67 14.58 -4.02
CA GLU A 62 42.25 13.21 -4.35
C GLU A 62 43.45 12.26 -4.33
N LEU A 63 44.59 12.71 -4.87
CA LEU A 63 45.85 11.96 -4.87
C LEU A 63 46.28 11.57 -3.45
N LYS A 64 46.35 12.55 -2.53
CA LYS A 64 46.73 12.30 -1.13
C LYS A 64 45.80 11.30 -0.44
N LYS A 65 44.50 11.35 -0.76
CA LYS A 65 43.50 10.40 -0.23
C LYS A 65 43.72 8.98 -0.76
N LEU A 66 43.97 8.83 -2.06
CA LEU A 66 44.20 7.53 -2.69
C LEU A 66 45.53 6.90 -2.26
N GLU A 67 46.59 7.70 -2.10
CA GLU A 67 47.89 7.25 -1.59
C GLU A 67 47.76 6.74 -0.15
N LYS A 68 47.06 7.49 0.71
CA LYS A 68 46.73 7.01 2.06
C LYS A 68 45.94 5.70 2.01
N GLN A 69 44.91 5.63 1.17
CA GLN A 69 44.08 4.42 1.02
C GLN A 69 44.90 3.21 0.55
N LYS A 70 45.89 3.41 -0.31
CA LYS A 70 46.84 2.37 -0.73
C LYS A 70 47.75 1.92 0.41
N ALA A 71 48.34 2.85 1.14
CA ALA A 71 49.17 2.52 2.31
C ALA A 71 48.37 1.78 3.40
N ASP A 72 47.13 2.20 3.65
CA ASP A 72 46.22 1.53 4.58
C ASP A 72 45.90 0.10 4.09
N HIS A 73 45.61 -0.08 2.79
CA HIS A 73 45.36 -1.40 2.20
C HIS A 73 46.56 -2.33 2.31
N GLU A 74 47.77 -1.85 2.02
CA GLU A 74 49.01 -2.64 2.10
C GLU A 74 49.23 -3.16 3.53
N ARG A 75 48.99 -2.34 4.56
CA ARG A 75 49.04 -2.76 5.97
C ARG A 75 47.95 -3.78 6.36
N GLU A 76 46.82 -3.79 5.67
CA GLU A 76 45.68 -4.67 5.98
C GLU A 76 45.53 -5.86 5.01
N SER A 77 46.51 -6.06 4.12
CA SER A 77 46.47 -7.05 3.05
C SER A 77 46.73 -8.50 3.51
N ASP A 78 47.01 -8.71 4.80
CA ASP A 78 47.20 -10.04 5.36
C ASP A 78 46.00 -10.96 5.11
N ILE A 79 46.29 -12.17 4.61
CA ILE A 79 45.29 -13.21 4.40
C ILE A 79 44.96 -13.83 5.76
N LYS A 80 43.77 -13.53 6.27
CA LYS A 80 43.27 -14.04 7.57
C LYS A 80 41.76 -14.17 7.58
N VAL A 81 41.26 -15.05 8.44
CA VAL A 81 39.82 -15.17 8.66
C VAL A 81 39.29 -13.85 9.23
N ARG A 82 38.24 -13.32 8.62
CA ARG A 82 37.56 -12.10 9.07
C ARG A 82 36.22 -12.50 9.67
N ALA A 83 36.05 -12.21 10.96
CA ALA A 83 34.88 -12.62 11.74
C ALA A 83 34.11 -11.43 12.31
N VAL A 84 32.79 -11.53 12.32
CA VAL A 84 31.88 -10.71 13.12
C VAL A 84 31.23 -11.62 14.15
N PHE A 85 31.30 -11.23 15.43
CA PHE A 85 30.78 -12.02 16.53
C PHE A 85 29.84 -11.19 17.40
N LEU A 86 28.56 -11.60 17.47
CA LEU A 86 27.52 -10.99 18.29
C LEU A 86 26.95 -12.08 19.23
N PRO A 87 27.57 -12.29 20.40
CA PRO A 87 27.23 -13.41 21.27
C PRO A 87 25.79 -13.38 21.77
N ASP A 88 25.25 -12.19 22.01
CA ASP A 88 23.89 -11.99 22.52
C ASP A 88 22.80 -12.13 21.46
N ALA A 89 23.16 -12.13 20.17
CA ALA A 89 22.28 -12.47 19.06
C ALA A 89 22.57 -13.87 18.49
N GLY A 90 23.50 -14.63 19.08
CA GLY A 90 23.92 -15.94 18.59
C GLY A 90 24.61 -15.92 17.22
N VAL A 91 25.13 -14.78 16.76
CA VAL A 91 25.71 -14.63 15.41
C VAL A 91 27.23 -14.80 15.44
N ARG A 92 27.73 -15.75 14.64
CA ARG A 92 29.14 -15.90 14.26
C ARG A 92 29.21 -15.90 12.75
N ASP A 93 29.82 -14.88 12.16
CA ASP A 93 29.82 -14.65 10.72
C ASP A 93 31.23 -14.46 10.17
N LEU A 94 31.63 -15.32 9.25
CA LEU A 94 32.95 -15.35 8.61
C LEU A 94 32.85 -14.97 7.12
N CYS A 95 31.69 -14.52 6.63
CA CYS A 95 31.43 -14.33 5.21
C CYS A 95 32.37 -13.31 4.56
N MET A 96 32.81 -12.30 5.34
CA MET A 96 33.78 -11.30 4.90
C MET A 96 35.19 -11.88 4.68
N SER A 97 35.44 -13.15 5.00
CA SER A 97 36.66 -13.85 4.62
C SER A 97 36.72 -14.10 3.11
N CYS A 98 35.56 -14.25 2.44
CA CYS A 98 35.45 -14.38 0.99
C CYS A 98 34.98 -13.07 0.33
N HIS A 99 34.01 -12.39 0.94
CA HIS A 99 33.35 -11.19 0.39
C HIS A 99 34.07 -9.89 0.80
N MET A 100 35.37 -9.80 0.51
CA MET A 100 36.24 -8.70 0.94
C MET A 100 35.82 -7.33 0.38
N ALA A 101 35.20 -7.31 -0.79
CA ALA A 101 34.83 -6.10 -1.51
C ALA A 101 33.46 -5.53 -1.11
N VAL A 102 32.75 -6.14 -0.16
CA VAL A 102 31.35 -5.82 0.17
C VAL A 102 31.11 -4.32 0.44
N ASN A 103 32.10 -3.63 1.03
CA ASN A 103 32.05 -2.21 1.37
C ASN A 103 32.93 -1.32 0.46
N ASN A 104 33.57 -1.88 -0.57
CA ASN A 104 34.52 -1.16 -1.41
C ASN A 104 33.87 -0.72 -2.72
N PRO A 105 33.54 0.57 -2.92
CA PRO A 105 32.85 1.04 -4.12
C PRO A 105 33.64 0.89 -5.42
N MET A 106 34.95 0.59 -5.37
CA MET A 106 35.75 0.33 -6.58
C MET A 106 35.40 -1.00 -7.26
N PHE A 107 34.62 -1.84 -6.59
CA PHE A 107 34.21 -3.17 -7.06
C PHE A 107 32.73 -3.24 -7.45
N ALA A 108 32.08 -2.09 -7.72
CA ALA A 108 30.65 -2.04 -8.03
C ALA A 108 30.28 -2.90 -9.27
N ASP A 109 31.16 -2.90 -10.27
CA ASP A 109 31.05 -3.70 -11.50
C ASP A 109 31.78 -5.05 -11.41
N GLY A 110 32.25 -5.41 -10.21
CA GLY A 110 32.93 -6.67 -9.93
C GLY A 110 32.01 -7.89 -10.10
N ARG A 111 32.62 -9.07 -10.19
CA ARG A 111 31.92 -10.36 -10.13
C ARG A 111 31.93 -10.90 -8.71
N GLU A 112 30.92 -11.68 -8.37
CA GLU A 112 30.91 -12.43 -7.10
C GLU A 112 32.16 -13.33 -6.98
N PRO A 113 32.74 -13.49 -5.77
CA PRO A 113 32.30 -12.93 -4.48
C PRO A 113 32.83 -11.52 -4.18
N LEU A 114 33.58 -10.90 -5.11
CA LEU A 114 34.23 -9.60 -4.93
C LEU A 114 33.38 -8.45 -5.47
N LYS A 115 32.06 -8.61 -5.53
CA LYS A 115 31.17 -7.53 -5.92
C LYS A 115 30.81 -6.68 -4.71
N THR A 116 30.74 -5.36 -4.88
CA THR A 116 30.28 -4.46 -3.82
C THR A 116 28.79 -4.65 -3.55
N HIS A 117 28.41 -4.51 -2.29
CA HIS A 117 27.01 -4.46 -1.91
C HIS A 117 26.32 -3.21 -2.48
N PRO A 118 25.00 -3.27 -2.78
CA PRO A 118 24.19 -2.06 -2.97
C PRO A 118 24.38 -1.06 -1.80
N ALA A 119 24.95 0.11 -2.08
CA ALA A 119 25.52 1.00 -1.06
C ALA A 119 24.50 1.47 0.01
N LYS A 120 23.27 1.79 -0.40
CA LYS A 120 22.29 2.51 0.43
C LYS A 120 21.88 1.76 1.70
N ILE A 121 21.78 0.43 1.67
CA ILE A 121 21.37 -0.32 2.87
C ILE A 121 22.49 -0.45 3.90
N LEU A 122 23.76 -0.51 3.46
CA LEU A 122 24.92 -0.62 4.35
C LEU A 122 25.29 0.70 5.03
N GLU A 123 24.74 1.83 4.58
CA GLU A 123 24.82 3.11 5.30
C GLU A 123 24.25 2.98 6.73
N HIS A 124 23.18 2.17 6.88
CA HIS A 124 22.53 1.91 8.16
C HIS A 124 22.82 0.51 8.72
N HIS A 125 23.20 -0.44 7.87
CA HIS A 125 23.45 -1.85 8.24
C HIS A 125 24.88 -2.27 7.93
N LYS A 126 25.87 -1.65 8.59
CA LYS A 126 27.28 -2.00 8.36
C LYS A 126 27.53 -3.49 8.62
N THR A 127 28.02 -4.20 7.61
CA THR A 127 28.33 -5.65 7.71
C THR A 127 29.36 -5.96 8.80
N SER A 128 30.29 -5.04 9.07
CA SER A 128 31.26 -5.17 10.16
C SER A 128 30.62 -5.14 11.55
N ARG A 129 29.38 -4.66 11.68
CA ARG A 129 28.63 -4.59 12.93
C ARG A 129 27.59 -5.70 13.07
N TYR A 130 26.95 -6.10 11.97
CA TYR A 130 25.81 -7.03 12.01
C TYR A 130 26.12 -8.40 11.38
N GLY A 131 27.23 -8.54 10.66
CA GLY A 131 27.48 -9.72 9.82
C GLY A 131 26.57 -9.75 8.59
N CYS A 132 26.63 -10.84 7.84
CA CYS A 132 25.84 -11.08 6.64
C CYS A 132 24.63 -11.97 6.90
N THR A 133 24.79 -12.96 7.78
CA THR A 133 23.79 -14.00 8.13
C THR A 133 22.52 -13.45 8.76
N MET A 134 22.56 -12.29 9.44
CA MET A 134 21.34 -11.65 9.96
C MET A 134 20.34 -11.28 8.85
N CYS A 135 20.85 -10.90 7.68
CA CYS A 135 20.03 -10.54 6.52
C CYS A 135 19.88 -11.70 5.54
N HIS A 136 20.98 -12.40 5.25
CA HIS A 136 21.05 -13.40 4.20
C HIS A 136 20.81 -14.84 4.66
N HIS A 137 20.81 -15.11 5.97
CA HIS A 137 20.91 -16.46 6.55
C HIS A 137 22.16 -17.20 6.05
N GLY A 138 22.18 -18.52 6.15
CA GLY A 138 23.34 -19.36 5.87
C GLY A 138 24.14 -19.68 7.13
N GLN A 139 25.20 -20.47 6.96
CA GLN A 139 26.07 -20.88 8.06
C GLN A 139 27.25 -19.92 8.14
N GLY A 140 27.16 -18.96 9.06
CA GLY A 140 28.17 -17.92 9.19
C GLY A 140 29.56 -18.45 9.56
N VAL A 141 29.68 -19.65 10.11
CA VAL A 141 30.97 -20.29 10.41
C VAL A 141 31.61 -21.02 9.24
N GLY A 142 30.92 -21.13 8.10
CA GLY A 142 31.44 -21.80 6.90
C GLY A 142 32.53 -20.98 6.20
N LEU A 143 33.65 -21.63 5.87
CA LEU A 143 34.76 -21.05 5.10
C LEU A 143 34.86 -21.58 3.65
N ASP A 144 33.88 -22.35 3.22
CA ASP A 144 33.69 -22.76 1.83
C ASP A 144 32.25 -22.51 1.38
N GLU A 145 32.06 -22.39 0.07
CA GLU A 145 30.76 -22.07 -0.52
C GLU A 145 29.67 -23.06 -0.15
N LYS A 146 29.97 -24.37 -0.13
CA LYS A 146 28.98 -25.39 0.19
C LYS A 146 28.57 -25.28 1.65
N LYS A 147 29.52 -25.17 2.58
CA LYS A 147 29.19 -25.05 4.02
C LYS A 147 28.53 -23.72 4.36
N ALA A 148 28.94 -22.61 3.76
CA ALA A 148 28.38 -21.28 4.07
C ALA A 148 27.01 -21.03 3.40
N HIS A 149 26.87 -21.38 2.12
CA HIS A 149 25.70 -21.03 1.30
C HIS A 149 24.75 -22.21 1.01
N GLY A 150 25.21 -23.44 1.19
CA GLY A 150 24.57 -24.65 0.66
C GLY A 150 23.17 -24.94 1.20
N MET A 151 22.65 -26.07 0.74
CA MET A 151 21.35 -26.60 1.13
C MET A 151 21.61 -28.05 1.53
N GLU A 152 21.86 -28.32 2.80
CA GLU A 152 21.80 -29.71 3.27
C GLU A 152 20.41 -29.99 3.84
N GLU A 153 20.03 -31.26 3.73
CA GLU A 153 18.79 -31.77 4.26
C GLU A 153 18.75 -31.49 5.77
N ASN A 154 17.69 -30.83 6.23
CA ASN A 154 17.47 -30.41 7.62
C ASN A 154 18.33 -29.24 8.14
N TRP A 155 18.92 -28.43 7.26
CA TRP A 155 19.48 -27.14 7.71
C TRP A 155 18.39 -26.17 8.16
N ASP A 156 18.54 -25.63 9.38
CA ASP A 156 17.53 -24.75 10.00
C ASP A 156 17.45 -23.36 9.34
N ALA A 157 18.60 -22.85 8.85
CA ALA A 157 18.73 -21.49 8.31
C ALA A 157 19.58 -21.45 7.01
N PRO A 158 19.14 -22.07 5.91
CA PRO A 158 19.81 -21.93 4.63
C PRO A 158 19.77 -20.49 4.12
N ARG A 159 20.70 -20.11 3.25
CA ARG A 159 20.76 -18.76 2.70
C ARG A 159 19.47 -18.41 1.95
N ILE A 160 18.82 -17.30 2.32
CA ILE A 160 17.57 -16.87 1.70
C ILE A 160 17.83 -16.52 0.22
N PRO A 161 17.02 -17.03 -0.73
CA PRO A 161 17.06 -16.61 -2.11
C PRO A 161 16.84 -15.10 -2.26
N MET A 162 17.53 -14.45 -3.19
CA MET A 162 17.47 -12.98 -3.34
C MET A 162 16.06 -12.44 -3.59
N GLN A 163 15.17 -13.24 -4.18
CA GLN A 163 13.77 -12.86 -4.37
C GLN A 163 12.99 -12.72 -3.05
N TYR A 164 13.45 -13.37 -1.98
CA TYR A 164 12.82 -13.38 -0.65
C TYR A 164 13.58 -12.59 0.41
N ILE A 165 14.73 -12.00 0.08
CA ILE A 165 15.65 -11.37 1.05
C ILE A 165 14.99 -10.30 1.94
N GLN A 166 13.96 -9.61 1.42
CA GLN A 166 13.25 -8.58 2.18
C GLN A 166 12.42 -9.13 3.35
N SER A 167 12.24 -10.45 3.46
CA SER A 167 11.61 -11.08 4.63
C SER A 167 12.43 -10.87 5.90
N SER A 168 13.75 -10.69 5.75
CA SER A 168 14.67 -10.43 6.86
C SER A 168 14.40 -9.11 7.58
N CYS A 169 13.84 -8.10 6.88
CA CYS A 169 13.53 -6.80 7.46
C CYS A 169 12.58 -6.92 8.66
N PHE A 170 11.63 -7.84 8.61
CA PHE A 170 10.65 -8.08 9.68
C PHE A 170 11.26 -8.65 10.97
N GLY A 171 12.49 -9.17 10.91
CA GLY A 171 13.18 -9.69 12.09
C GLY A 171 13.65 -8.58 13.04
N CYS A 172 13.94 -7.39 12.51
CA CYS A 172 14.41 -6.25 13.30
C CYS A 172 13.39 -5.09 13.30
N HIS A 173 12.69 -4.85 12.20
CA HIS A 173 11.79 -3.71 12.06
C HIS A 173 10.35 -4.10 12.41
N GLU A 174 9.76 -3.39 13.38
CA GLU A 174 8.33 -3.54 13.72
C GLU A 174 7.42 -3.21 12.52
N THR A 175 7.80 -2.19 11.75
CA THR A 175 7.16 -1.86 10.47
C THR A 175 8.21 -1.64 9.39
N VAL A 176 7.91 -2.15 8.20
CA VAL A 176 8.73 -1.95 6.99
C VAL A 176 8.10 -0.93 6.04
N PHE A 177 7.00 -0.31 6.46
CA PHE A 177 6.26 0.63 5.63
C PHE A 177 7.09 1.90 5.37
N GLY A 178 7.27 2.25 4.10
CA GLY A 178 8.05 3.42 3.69
C GLY A 178 9.57 3.26 3.84
N LEU A 179 10.07 2.09 4.22
CA LEU A 179 11.52 1.83 4.27
C LEU A 179 12.06 1.57 2.86
N ASP A 180 13.13 2.29 2.53
CA ASP A 180 13.86 2.10 1.28
C ASP A 180 14.42 0.67 1.20
N GLY A 181 14.12 -0.04 0.11
CA GLY A 181 14.57 -1.43 -0.10
C GLY A 181 13.66 -2.51 0.52
N ALA A 182 12.57 -2.15 1.19
CA ALA A 182 11.63 -3.11 1.79
C ALA A 182 10.23 -3.12 1.13
N GLY A 183 10.11 -2.57 -0.08
CA GLY A 183 8.82 -2.42 -0.78
C GLY A 183 8.04 -3.73 -0.97
N LYS A 184 8.71 -4.83 -1.34
CA LYS A 184 8.05 -6.15 -1.52
C LYS A 184 7.58 -6.73 -0.20
N ALA A 185 8.33 -6.51 0.89
CA ALA A 185 7.91 -6.91 2.23
C ALA A 185 6.65 -6.13 2.67
N ALA A 186 6.64 -4.81 2.47
CA ALA A 186 5.47 -3.96 2.74
C ALA A 186 4.24 -4.37 1.89
N GLU A 187 4.45 -4.68 0.61
CA GLU A 187 3.42 -5.21 -0.29
C GLU A 187 2.89 -6.57 0.19
N GLY A 188 3.76 -7.47 0.65
CA GLY A 188 3.36 -8.76 1.21
C GLY A 188 2.44 -8.63 2.43
N LYS A 189 2.80 -7.75 3.38
CA LYS A 189 1.98 -7.42 4.55
C LYS A 189 0.63 -6.80 4.13
N SER A 190 0.67 -5.87 3.19
CA SER A 190 -0.54 -5.22 2.65
C SER A 190 -1.47 -6.24 1.99
N LEU A 191 -0.91 -7.12 1.16
CA LEU A 191 -1.64 -8.17 0.46
C LEU A 191 -2.26 -9.18 1.44
N PHE A 192 -1.57 -9.54 2.53
CA PHE A 192 -2.11 -10.39 3.59
C PHE A 192 -3.39 -9.78 4.21
N VAL A 193 -3.36 -8.47 4.49
CA VAL A 193 -4.52 -7.72 4.98
C VAL A 193 -5.59 -7.57 3.91
N GLU A 194 -5.22 -7.33 2.64
CA GLU A 194 -6.14 -7.15 1.52
C GLU A 194 -6.90 -8.42 1.12
N MET A 195 -6.24 -9.57 1.22
CA MET A 195 -6.83 -10.90 0.97
C MET A 195 -7.60 -11.44 2.16
N GLY A 196 -7.39 -10.84 3.33
CA GLY A 196 -8.09 -11.17 4.54
C GLY A 196 -7.62 -12.42 5.25
N CYS A 197 -6.36 -12.77 5.03
CA CYS A 197 -5.71 -13.89 5.69
C CYS A 197 -5.74 -13.75 7.21
N TYR A 198 -5.76 -12.52 7.77
CA TYR A 198 -5.82 -12.30 9.22
C TYR A 198 -7.07 -12.86 9.89
N GLY A 199 -8.16 -13.10 9.13
CA GLY A 199 -9.39 -13.69 9.66
C GLY A 199 -9.19 -15.13 10.13
N CYS A 200 -8.22 -15.84 9.53
CA CYS A 200 -7.85 -17.20 9.91
C CYS A 200 -6.45 -17.30 10.51
N HIS A 201 -5.52 -16.41 10.17
CA HIS A 201 -4.12 -16.46 10.62
C HIS A 201 -3.80 -15.32 11.59
N ASP A 202 -3.04 -15.61 12.64
CA ASP A 202 -2.43 -14.56 13.47
C ASP A 202 -1.23 -13.94 12.77
N ALA A 203 -1.02 -12.63 12.92
CA ALA A 203 0.10 -11.92 12.30
C ALA A 203 0.33 -10.57 12.99
N ASN A 204 1.54 -10.03 12.87
CA ASN A 204 1.84 -8.65 13.27
C ASN A 204 1.28 -7.64 12.25
N VAL A 205 -0.03 -7.50 12.22
CA VAL A 205 -0.78 -6.51 11.42
C VAL A 205 -1.51 -5.55 12.36
N PRO A 206 -1.94 -4.36 11.88
CA PRO A 206 -2.72 -3.44 12.72
C PRO A 206 -3.88 -4.15 13.43
N SER A 207 -4.10 -3.84 14.70
CA SER A 207 -5.23 -4.38 15.48
C SER A 207 -6.56 -3.76 15.03
N GLY A 208 -7.67 -4.47 15.28
CA GLY A 208 -9.02 -3.94 15.03
C GLY A 208 -9.40 -3.85 13.56
N LEU A 209 -8.75 -4.62 12.68
CA LEU A 209 -9.13 -4.70 11.27
C LEU A 209 -10.57 -5.25 11.14
N PRO A 210 -11.43 -4.59 10.35
CA PRO A 210 -12.84 -4.95 10.25
C PRO A 210 -13.05 -6.21 9.41
N LYS A 211 -13.94 -7.10 9.87
CA LYS A 211 -14.33 -8.28 9.10
C LYS A 211 -14.78 -7.93 7.68
N PHE A 212 -14.47 -8.81 6.75
CA PHE A 212 -14.48 -8.52 5.31
C PHE A 212 -15.80 -8.78 4.59
N SER A 213 -16.72 -9.48 5.23
CA SER A 213 -17.90 -10.02 4.55
C SER A 213 -19.19 -9.72 5.29
N THR A 214 -20.29 -9.92 4.58
CA THR A 214 -21.62 -9.63 5.07
C THR A 214 -21.90 -10.46 6.34
N PRO A 215 -22.56 -9.88 7.35
CA PRO A 215 -23.07 -10.64 8.48
C PRO A 215 -24.01 -11.75 7.98
N PHE A 216 -23.95 -12.92 8.61
CA PHE A 216 -24.92 -14.00 8.35
C PHE A 216 -26.28 -13.73 9.00
N SER A 217 -26.31 -12.99 10.12
CA SER A 217 -27.54 -12.62 10.80
C SER A 217 -28.47 -11.83 9.88
N GLY A 218 -29.66 -12.38 9.61
CA GLY A 218 -30.64 -11.75 8.75
C GLY A 218 -30.35 -11.85 7.25
N ILE A 219 -29.44 -12.73 6.81
CA ILE A 219 -29.04 -12.85 5.40
C ILE A 219 -30.22 -13.11 4.45
N ALA A 220 -31.26 -13.82 4.89
CA ALA A 220 -32.49 -14.07 4.12
C ALA A 220 -33.26 -12.79 3.75
N ARG A 221 -33.02 -11.70 4.49
CA ARG A 221 -33.58 -10.38 4.19
C ARG A 221 -32.79 -9.63 3.11
N LYS A 222 -31.54 -10.00 2.87
CA LYS A 222 -30.68 -9.46 1.80
C LYS A 222 -30.77 -10.30 0.53
N ILE A 223 -30.64 -11.62 0.68
CA ILE A 223 -30.53 -12.57 -0.43
C ILE A 223 -31.87 -13.25 -0.66
N GLY A 224 -32.41 -13.11 -1.87
CA GLY A 224 -33.76 -13.57 -2.22
C GLY A 224 -33.94 -15.09 -2.28
N SER A 225 -32.85 -15.86 -2.35
CA SER A 225 -32.89 -17.31 -2.53
C SER A 225 -31.76 -18.01 -1.78
N VAL A 226 -32.10 -19.08 -1.04
CA VAL A 226 -31.10 -19.97 -0.41
C VAL A 226 -30.29 -20.74 -1.45
N ASN A 227 -30.85 -21.05 -2.62
CA ASN A 227 -30.10 -21.69 -3.72
C ASN A 227 -28.98 -20.79 -4.23
N TRP A 228 -29.17 -19.47 -4.22
CA TRP A 228 -28.10 -18.53 -4.57
C TRP A 228 -26.94 -18.63 -3.57
N VAL A 229 -27.26 -18.74 -2.27
CA VAL A 229 -26.26 -18.90 -1.21
C VAL A 229 -25.46 -20.20 -1.38
N ALA A 230 -26.15 -21.30 -1.64
CA ALA A 230 -25.51 -22.59 -1.86
C ALA A 230 -24.61 -22.58 -3.12
N LYS A 231 -25.08 -22.01 -4.22
CA LYS A 231 -24.28 -21.86 -5.44
C LYS A 231 -23.05 -20.97 -5.22
N TRP A 232 -23.19 -19.91 -4.41
CA TRP A 232 -22.07 -19.04 -4.04
C TRP A 232 -21.00 -19.76 -3.21
N ILE A 233 -21.39 -20.67 -2.32
CA ILE A 233 -20.44 -21.47 -1.54
C ILE A 233 -19.78 -22.54 -2.43
N GLU A 234 -20.52 -23.14 -3.36
CA GLU A 234 -20.02 -24.18 -4.26
C GLU A 234 -18.88 -23.68 -5.17
N ASP A 235 -19.11 -22.57 -5.86
CA ASP A 235 -18.10 -21.99 -6.74
C ASP A 235 -18.26 -20.47 -6.87
N PRO A 236 -17.73 -19.70 -5.91
CA PRO A 236 -17.89 -18.24 -5.88
C PRO A 236 -17.20 -17.56 -7.07
N VAL A 237 -16.10 -18.14 -7.58
CA VAL A 237 -15.34 -17.61 -8.73
C VAL A 237 -16.14 -17.78 -10.02
N SER A 238 -16.90 -18.87 -10.15
CA SER A 238 -17.78 -19.09 -11.30
C SER A 238 -18.96 -18.12 -11.34
N ILE A 239 -19.44 -17.63 -10.19
CA ILE A 239 -20.44 -16.55 -10.15
C ILE A 239 -19.76 -15.19 -10.38
N ARG A 240 -18.67 -14.93 -9.65
CA ARG A 240 -17.93 -13.66 -9.68
C ARG A 240 -16.42 -13.90 -9.81
N PRO A 241 -15.86 -13.76 -11.02
CA PRO A 241 -14.41 -13.77 -11.21
C PRO A 241 -13.72 -12.72 -10.34
N GLY A 242 -12.64 -13.11 -9.64
CA GLY A 242 -11.85 -12.22 -8.79
C GLY A 242 -12.48 -11.87 -7.42
N THR A 243 -13.51 -12.60 -6.98
CA THR A 243 -14.06 -12.47 -5.61
C THR A 243 -13.04 -12.86 -4.52
N LEU A 244 -13.16 -12.27 -3.33
CA LEU A 244 -12.39 -12.67 -2.14
C LEU A 244 -12.94 -13.91 -1.44
N MET A 245 -14.20 -14.29 -1.68
CA MET A 245 -14.73 -15.55 -1.13
C MET A 245 -13.96 -16.71 -1.76
N PRO A 246 -13.16 -17.45 -1.00
CA PRO A 246 -12.32 -18.49 -1.56
C PRO A 246 -13.16 -19.74 -1.88
N LYS A 247 -12.63 -20.60 -2.74
CA LYS A 247 -13.29 -21.87 -3.08
C LYS A 247 -12.97 -22.92 -2.01
N PHE A 248 -14.01 -23.40 -1.35
CA PHE A 248 -13.92 -24.49 -0.39
C PHE A 248 -14.01 -25.83 -1.10
N ARG A 249 -13.25 -26.82 -0.62
CA ARG A 249 -13.26 -28.20 -1.14
C ARG A 249 -14.09 -29.06 -0.20
N ILE A 250 -15.41 -28.89 -0.29
CA ILE A 250 -16.39 -29.55 0.59
C ILE A 250 -17.47 -30.23 -0.25
N GLU A 251 -18.18 -31.17 0.37
CA GLU A 251 -19.19 -31.95 -0.33
C GLU A 251 -20.47 -31.13 -0.60
N LYS A 252 -21.27 -31.58 -1.57
CA LYS A 252 -22.57 -30.94 -1.89
C LYS A 252 -23.54 -30.96 -0.71
N GLN A 253 -23.47 -31.98 0.14
CA GLN A 253 -24.27 -32.07 1.36
C GLN A 253 -23.87 -30.97 2.35
N ASP A 254 -22.57 -30.80 2.60
CA ASP A 254 -22.04 -29.75 3.48
C ASP A 254 -22.44 -28.35 3.02
N ILE A 255 -22.42 -28.10 1.70
CA ILE A 255 -22.89 -26.85 1.11
C ILE A 255 -24.37 -26.62 1.45
N SER A 256 -25.20 -27.66 1.37
CA SER A 256 -26.63 -27.58 1.68
C SER A 256 -26.88 -27.32 3.17
N ASP A 257 -26.15 -28.02 4.04
CA ASP A 257 -26.17 -27.90 5.50
C ASP A 257 -25.80 -26.48 5.95
N ILE A 258 -24.64 -25.97 5.48
CA ILE A 258 -24.16 -24.62 5.74
C ILE A 258 -25.19 -23.59 5.27
N SER A 259 -25.68 -23.72 4.04
CA SER A 259 -26.62 -22.77 3.43
C SER A 259 -27.92 -22.70 4.22
N ALA A 260 -28.48 -23.84 4.63
CA ALA A 260 -29.69 -23.91 5.43
C ALA A 260 -29.51 -23.28 6.82
N TYR A 261 -28.37 -23.52 7.47
CA TYR A 261 -28.04 -22.90 8.75
C TYR A 261 -27.94 -21.38 8.63
N ILE A 262 -27.09 -20.85 7.74
CA ILE A 262 -26.89 -19.40 7.63
C ILE A 262 -28.17 -18.67 7.19
N TYR A 263 -28.97 -19.27 6.29
CA TYR A 263 -30.24 -18.69 5.84
C TYR A 263 -31.31 -18.68 6.95
N SER A 264 -31.18 -19.53 7.96
CA SER A 264 -32.07 -19.56 9.13
C SER A 264 -31.78 -18.48 10.16
N LEU A 265 -30.59 -17.85 10.12
CA LEU A 265 -30.17 -16.85 11.09
C LEU A 265 -30.97 -15.56 10.90
N LYS A 266 -31.68 -15.13 11.95
CA LYS A 266 -32.50 -13.92 11.96
C LYS A 266 -31.73 -12.73 12.53
N ASP A 267 -32.06 -11.52 12.06
CA ASP A 267 -31.73 -10.27 12.72
C ASP A 267 -33.01 -9.49 13.01
N LYS A 268 -33.40 -9.42 14.29
CA LYS A 268 -34.62 -8.73 14.72
C LYS A 268 -34.51 -7.20 14.62
N SER A 269 -33.30 -6.66 14.59
CA SER A 269 -33.06 -5.21 14.50
C SER A 269 -33.17 -4.68 13.07
N LEU A 270 -33.02 -5.55 12.06
CA LEU A 270 -33.05 -5.17 10.65
C LEU A 270 -34.48 -4.89 10.17
N ARG A 271 -34.86 -3.61 10.14
CA ARG A 271 -36.13 -3.13 9.59
C ARG A 271 -35.97 -2.73 8.13
N ILE A 272 -36.65 -3.43 7.22
CA ILE A 272 -36.69 -3.09 5.80
C ILE A 272 -38.08 -2.54 5.46
N PRO A 273 -38.18 -1.27 5.05
CA PRO A 273 -39.47 -0.68 4.72
C PRO A 273 -40.00 -1.26 3.42
N HIS A 274 -41.33 -1.29 3.30
CA HIS A 274 -41.96 -1.58 2.02
C HIS A 274 -41.74 -0.41 1.06
N VAL A 275 -41.14 -0.69 -0.10
CA VAL A 275 -40.81 0.34 -1.10
C VAL A 275 -42.07 0.67 -1.90
N LYS A 276 -42.67 1.84 -1.64
CA LYS A 276 -43.84 2.33 -2.38
C LYS A 276 -43.49 3.03 -3.70
N LYS A 277 -42.28 3.61 -3.81
CA LYS A 277 -41.87 4.43 -4.96
C LYS A 277 -41.24 3.56 -6.06
N ARG A 278 -41.85 3.53 -7.25
CA ARG A 278 -41.31 2.86 -8.44
C ARG A 278 -40.27 3.76 -9.11
N GLY A 279 -39.14 3.17 -9.51
CA GLY A 279 -38.08 3.87 -10.27
C GLY A 279 -38.03 3.45 -11.73
N ASN A 280 -37.22 4.14 -12.52
CA ASN A 280 -36.96 3.87 -13.94
C ASN A 280 -35.52 3.35 -14.13
N ALA A 281 -35.37 2.15 -14.72
CA ALA A 281 -34.07 1.52 -14.89
C ALA A 281 -33.13 2.27 -15.85
N ARG A 282 -33.66 2.93 -16.90
CA ARG A 282 -32.86 3.73 -17.84
C ARG A 282 -32.32 4.99 -17.16
N ALA A 283 -33.15 5.68 -16.39
CA ALA A 283 -32.72 6.79 -15.55
C ALA A 283 -31.70 6.34 -14.51
N GLY A 284 -31.92 5.18 -13.88
CA GLY A 284 -31.01 4.58 -12.91
C GLY A 284 -29.62 4.29 -13.47
N LYS A 285 -29.52 3.83 -14.72
CA LYS A 285 -28.22 3.65 -15.40
C LYS A 285 -27.45 4.97 -15.52
N LYS A 286 -28.14 6.08 -15.82
CA LYS A 286 -27.51 7.41 -15.88
C LYS A 286 -27.04 7.86 -14.50
N VAL A 287 -27.90 7.73 -13.47
CA VAL A 287 -27.55 8.04 -12.07
C VAL A 287 -26.34 7.23 -11.61
N PHE A 288 -26.24 5.95 -12.00
CA PHE A 288 -25.13 5.07 -11.64
C PHE A 288 -23.77 5.60 -12.12
N THR A 289 -23.73 6.22 -13.30
CA THR A 289 -22.54 6.89 -13.82
C THR A 289 -22.32 8.24 -13.16
N ASP A 290 -23.34 9.11 -13.17
CA ASP A 290 -23.23 10.50 -12.74
C ASP A 290 -22.94 10.66 -11.25
N LYS A 291 -23.44 9.74 -10.41
CA LYS A 291 -23.17 9.73 -8.96
C LYS A 291 -21.91 8.96 -8.60
N GLY A 292 -21.14 8.49 -9.58
CA GLY A 292 -19.82 7.89 -9.39
C GLY A 292 -19.84 6.43 -8.93
N CYS A 293 -20.96 5.71 -9.02
CA CYS A 293 -21.01 4.30 -8.60
C CYS A 293 -20.00 3.44 -9.38
N ILE A 294 -19.74 3.79 -10.65
CA ILE A 294 -18.76 3.14 -11.54
C ILE A 294 -17.30 3.27 -11.11
N ALA A 295 -16.98 4.24 -10.22
CA ALA A 295 -15.64 4.36 -9.65
C ALA A 295 -15.27 3.14 -8.80
N CYS A 296 -16.28 2.49 -8.23
CA CYS A 296 -16.12 1.30 -7.40
C CYS A 296 -16.72 0.04 -8.05
N HIS A 297 -17.98 0.12 -8.53
CA HIS A 297 -18.77 -1.01 -8.98
C HIS A 297 -18.73 -1.20 -10.50
N SER A 298 -18.64 -2.45 -10.94
CA SER A 298 -18.89 -2.82 -12.34
C SER A 298 -20.33 -3.35 -12.50
N PRO A 299 -21.11 -2.89 -13.49
CA PRO A 299 -22.41 -3.47 -13.83
C PRO A 299 -22.27 -4.69 -14.77
N GLU A 300 -21.08 -4.97 -15.28
CA GLU A 300 -20.82 -6.03 -16.25
C GLU A 300 -19.96 -7.14 -15.66
N ARG A 301 -20.26 -8.39 -16.04
CA ARG A 301 -19.51 -9.57 -15.64
C ARG A 301 -18.13 -9.60 -16.28
N GLY A 302 -17.13 -10.12 -15.57
CA GLY A 302 -15.75 -10.26 -16.08
C GLY A 302 -14.93 -8.96 -16.03
N LYS A 303 -15.60 -7.80 -16.02
CA LYS A 303 -14.99 -6.54 -15.61
C LYS A 303 -14.90 -6.51 -14.09
N GLN A 304 -13.67 -6.52 -13.56
CA GLN A 304 -13.47 -6.45 -12.11
C GLN A 304 -14.02 -5.12 -11.56
N GLY A 305 -14.63 -5.18 -10.37
CA GLY A 305 -14.76 -4.00 -9.52
C GLY A 305 -13.37 -3.40 -9.25
N ILE A 306 -13.29 -2.20 -8.71
CA ILE A 306 -11.98 -1.56 -8.50
C ILE A 306 -11.05 -2.35 -7.57
N THR A 307 -11.63 -3.12 -6.67
CA THR A 307 -10.93 -4.10 -5.83
C THR A 307 -11.75 -5.38 -5.79
N ARG A 308 -11.13 -6.51 -5.42
CA ARG A 308 -11.82 -7.80 -5.16
C ARG A 308 -12.94 -7.71 -4.11
N ARG A 309 -12.89 -6.62 -3.32
CA ARG A 309 -13.79 -6.25 -2.23
C ARG A 309 -15.07 -5.57 -2.68
N VAL A 310 -15.01 -4.79 -3.76
CA VAL A 310 -16.19 -4.11 -4.27
C VAL A 310 -17.00 -5.07 -5.15
N PRO A 311 -18.29 -5.31 -4.86
CA PRO A 311 -19.07 -6.26 -5.62
C PRO A 311 -19.29 -5.77 -7.06
N VAL A 312 -19.02 -6.66 -8.01
CA VAL A 312 -19.61 -6.60 -9.35
C VAL A 312 -21.12 -6.81 -9.21
N LEU A 313 -21.91 -5.98 -9.90
CA LEU A 313 -23.36 -5.89 -9.74
C LEU A 313 -24.14 -6.51 -10.91
N SER A 314 -23.47 -7.21 -11.83
CA SER A 314 -24.07 -7.81 -13.03
C SER A 314 -25.20 -8.82 -12.75
N ASP A 315 -25.22 -9.40 -11.55
CA ASP A 315 -26.22 -10.37 -11.09
C ASP A 315 -27.08 -9.85 -9.93
N ALA A 316 -27.05 -8.54 -9.64
CA ALA A 316 -27.73 -7.94 -8.51
C ALA A 316 -29.23 -8.27 -8.46
N GLY A 317 -29.91 -8.29 -9.62
CA GLY A 317 -31.33 -8.62 -9.75
C GLY A 317 -31.68 -10.11 -9.66
N LEU A 318 -30.68 -10.99 -9.56
CA LEU A 318 -30.84 -12.42 -9.25
C LEU A 318 -30.58 -12.70 -7.77
N LYS A 319 -29.69 -11.92 -7.16
CA LYS A 319 -29.22 -12.11 -5.78
C LYS A 319 -30.04 -11.34 -4.75
N LEU A 320 -30.22 -10.05 -4.97
CA LEU A 320 -30.64 -9.09 -3.95
C LEU A 320 -32.15 -8.86 -3.97
N ARG A 321 -32.74 -8.68 -2.80
CA ARG A 321 -34.14 -8.24 -2.69
C ARG A 321 -34.25 -6.74 -2.94
N THR A 322 -35.23 -6.32 -3.74
CA THR A 322 -35.41 -4.91 -4.16
C THR A 322 -35.61 -3.95 -2.98
N ASP A 323 -36.36 -4.38 -1.96
CA ASP A 323 -36.59 -3.62 -0.73
C ASP A 323 -35.31 -3.43 0.08
N TRP A 324 -34.47 -4.47 0.16
CA TRP A 324 -33.14 -4.38 0.76
C TRP A 324 -32.23 -3.40 0.00
N VAL A 325 -32.21 -3.47 -1.35
CA VAL A 325 -31.39 -2.59 -2.19
C VAL A 325 -31.76 -1.12 -1.96
N TYR A 326 -33.06 -0.80 -1.94
CA TYR A 326 -33.53 0.56 -1.70
C TYR A 326 -33.03 1.12 -0.36
N LYS A 327 -33.13 0.32 0.71
CA LYS A 327 -32.66 0.73 2.04
C LYS A 327 -31.13 0.83 2.11
N TRP A 328 -30.42 -0.12 1.51
CA TRP A 328 -28.95 -0.16 1.48
C TRP A 328 -28.36 1.05 0.76
N ILE A 329 -28.85 1.40 -0.43
CA ILE A 329 -28.32 2.54 -1.20
C ILE A 329 -28.53 3.87 -0.46
N GLY A 330 -29.65 4.02 0.25
CA GLY A 330 -29.96 5.26 0.97
C GLY A 330 -29.07 5.50 2.20
N ASP A 331 -28.77 4.45 2.97
CA ASP A 331 -27.89 4.55 4.14
C ASP A 331 -27.27 3.18 4.48
N PRO A 332 -26.14 2.79 3.84
CA PRO A 332 -25.52 1.49 4.03
C PRO A 332 -25.13 1.22 5.49
N LYS A 333 -24.56 2.24 6.17
CA LYS A 333 -24.11 2.15 7.56
C LYS A 333 -25.25 1.96 8.56
N SER A 334 -26.47 2.35 8.21
CA SER A 334 -27.66 2.06 9.01
C SER A 334 -28.06 0.57 9.03
N ILE A 335 -27.59 -0.21 8.05
CA ILE A 335 -27.78 -1.68 8.00
C ILE A 335 -26.56 -2.38 8.58
N ASP A 336 -25.36 -2.01 8.14
CA ASP A 336 -24.11 -2.61 8.57
C ASP A 336 -23.11 -1.49 8.92
N PRO A 337 -22.89 -1.20 10.21
CA PRO A 337 -21.97 -0.14 10.64
C PRO A 337 -20.54 -0.31 10.12
N ASN A 338 -20.13 -1.55 9.83
CA ASN A 338 -18.79 -1.90 9.37
C ASN A 338 -18.67 -1.89 7.83
N THR A 339 -19.76 -1.59 7.10
CA THR A 339 -19.71 -1.52 5.63
C THR A 339 -18.82 -0.38 5.14
N TRP A 340 -18.10 -0.66 4.06
CA TRP A 340 -17.23 0.31 3.41
C TRP A 340 -17.95 1.14 2.36
N MET A 341 -19.16 0.73 1.96
CA MET A 341 -19.97 1.54 1.05
C MET A 341 -20.34 2.83 1.78
N PRO A 342 -19.82 3.98 1.34
CA PRO A 342 -20.08 5.23 2.03
C PRO A 342 -21.51 5.70 1.76
N LYS A 343 -21.97 6.63 2.59
CA LYS A 343 -23.22 7.34 2.30
C LYS A 343 -22.98 8.35 1.19
N LEU A 344 -23.72 8.20 0.09
CA LEU A 344 -23.67 9.06 -1.07
C LEU A 344 -24.76 10.14 -0.98
N ASP A 345 -24.53 11.26 -1.68
CA ASP A 345 -25.51 12.35 -1.80
C ASP A 345 -26.55 12.02 -2.89
N LEU A 346 -27.58 11.27 -2.48
CA LEU A 346 -28.64 10.73 -3.34
C LEU A 346 -30.02 11.22 -2.89
N THR A 347 -30.83 11.65 -3.85
CA THR A 347 -32.23 11.97 -3.63
C THR A 347 -33.08 10.70 -3.53
N LYS A 348 -34.34 10.82 -3.06
CA LYS A 348 -35.27 9.68 -3.04
C LYS A 348 -35.56 9.13 -4.45
N ASP A 349 -35.50 9.97 -5.48
CA ASP A 349 -35.63 9.57 -6.89
C ASP A 349 -34.39 8.83 -7.39
N ASP A 350 -33.20 9.31 -7.06
CA ASP A 350 -31.94 8.62 -7.37
C ASP A 350 -31.96 7.19 -6.82
N ILE A 351 -32.34 7.03 -5.55
CA ILE A 351 -32.41 5.72 -4.89
C ILE A 351 -33.43 4.81 -5.58
N ALA A 352 -34.62 5.31 -5.92
CA ALA A 352 -35.65 4.52 -6.61
C ALA A 352 -35.17 4.07 -8.00
N ASN A 353 -34.58 4.99 -8.77
CA ASN A 353 -34.06 4.72 -10.12
C ASN A 353 -32.90 3.74 -10.10
N LEU A 354 -31.93 3.91 -9.19
CA LEU A 354 -30.82 2.97 -8.99
C LEU A 354 -31.33 1.59 -8.60
N THR A 355 -32.30 1.52 -7.69
CA THR A 355 -32.92 0.24 -7.28
C THR A 355 -33.56 -0.47 -8.47
N ALA A 356 -34.31 0.26 -9.31
CA ALA A 356 -34.90 -0.29 -10.54
C ALA A 356 -33.82 -0.78 -11.51
N TYR A 357 -32.74 -0.02 -11.70
CA TYR A 357 -31.63 -0.41 -12.57
C TYR A 357 -30.93 -1.68 -12.07
N LEU A 358 -30.60 -1.79 -10.79
CA LEU A 358 -29.95 -2.99 -10.25
C LEU A 358 -30.85 -4.23 -10.32
N SER A 359 -32.18 -4.06 -10.22
CA SER A 359 -33.13 -5.17 -10.31
C SER A 359 -33.17 -5.83 -11.69
N VAL A 360 -32.80 -5.12 -12.75
CA VAL A 360 -32.74 -5.66 -14.12
C VAL A 360 -31.37 -6.23 -14.49
N LEU A 361 -30.34 -6.06 -13.64
CA LEU A 361 -29.03 -6.69 -13.82
C LEU A 361 -29.09 -8.18 -13.49
N ARG A 362 -29.27 -9.00 -14.53
CA ARG A 362 -29.51 -10.44 -14.43
C ARG A 362 -28.63 -11.21 -15.42
N ASP A 363 -27.35 -11.32 -15.10
CA ASP A 363 -26.37 -12.10 -15.89
C ASP A 363 -26.93 -13.47 -16.31
N SER A 364 -26.90 -13.74 -17.62
CA SER A 364 -27.55 -14.92 -18.21
C SER A 364 -26.90 -16.24 -17.77
N LYS A 365 -25.57 -16.26 -17.63
CA LYS A 365 -24.84 -17.44 -17.17
C LYS A 365 -25.18 -17.74 -15.71
N VAL A 366 -25.12 -16.74 -14.82
CA VAL A 366 -25.54 -16.94 -13.41
C VAL A 366 -27.01 -17.40 -13.33
N LYS A 367 -27.90 -16.81 -14.13
CA LYS A 367 -29.32 -17.22 -14.18
C LYS A 367 -29.47 -18.70 -14.56
N LYS A 368 -28.74 -19.17 -15.57
CA LYS A 368 -28.75 -20.57 -16.02
C LYS A 368 -28.20 -21.51 -14.93
N ASP A 369 -27.09 -21.13 -14.30
CA ASP A 369 -26.44 -21.93 -13.25
C ASP A 369 -27.32 -22.06 -11.99
N LEU A 370 -28.09 -21.03 -11.65
CA LEU A 370 -29.05 -21.07 -10.53
C LEU A 370 -30.27 -21.94 -10.83
N ALA A 371 -30.74 -21.96 -12.08
CA ALA A 371 -31.89 -22.75 -12.48
C ALA A 371 -31.62 -24.27 -12.45
N SER A 372 -30.36 -24.67 -12.66
CA SER A 372 -29.95 -26.08 -12.60
C SER A 372 -29.57 -26.57 -11.20
N PHE A 373 -29.34 -25.66 -10.24
CA PHE A 373 -28.90 -26.02 -8.90
C PHE A 373 -30.06 -26.49 -8.01
N LYS A 374 -29.87 -27.64 -7.34
CA LYS A 374 -30.81 -28.19 -6.35
C LYS A 374 -30.09 -28.45 -5.03
N MET A 375 -30.66 -27.94 -3.94
CA MET A 375 -30.18 -28.27 -2.59
C MET A 375 -30.58 -29.69 -2.20
N ALA A 376 -29.69 -30.36 -1.47
CA ALA A 376 -30.01 -31.62 -0.79
C ALA A 376 -30.83 -31.35 0.48
N LYS A 377 -31.33 -32.42 1.12
CA LYS A 377 -31.98 -32.34 2.43
C LYS A 377 -30.93 -31.92 3.47
N ALA A 378 -31.10 -30.74 4.06
CA ALA A 378 -30.07 -30.12 4.89
C ALA A 378 -30.23 -30.40 6.39
N ASP A 379 -29.11 -30.57 7.08
CA ASP A 379 -28.98 -30.58 8.54
C ASP A 379 -28.35 -29.26 9.02
N ARG A 380 -29.10 -28.49 9.81
CA ARG A 380 -28.66 -27.18 10.29
C ARG A 380 -27.62 -27.27 11.42
N GLU A 381 -27.63 -28.31 12.23
CA GLU A 381 -26.66 -28.44 13.33
C GLU A 381 -25.30 -28.81 12.76
N LYS A 382 -25.26 -29.73 11.79
CA LYS A 382 -24.04 -30.00 11.01
C LYS A 382 -23.54 -28.75 10.28
N GLY A 383 -24.44 -28.00 9.65
CA GLY A 383 -24.12 -26.73 8.99
C GLY A 383 -23.52 -25.69 9.95
N ARG A 384 -24.00 -25.62 11.19
CA ARG A 384 -23.43 -24.76 12.24
C ARG A 384 -22.00 -25.16 12.57
N SER A 385 -21.72 -26.44 12.76
CA SER A 385 -20.37 -26.94 13.06
C SER A 385 -19.39 -26.66 11.93
N LEU A 386 -19.82 -26.87 10.68
CA LEU A 386 -19.00 -26.59 9.49
C LEU A 386 -18.65 -25.11 9.34
N VAL A 387 -19.58 -24.19 9.63
CA VAL A 387 -19.31 -22.74 9.61
C VAL A 387 -18.17 -22.35 10.55
N GLN A 388 -18.02 -23.07 11.67
CA GLN A 388 -16.94 -22.84 12.62
C GLN A 388 -15.64 -23.50 12.18
N SER A 389 -15.65 -24.79 11.83
CA SER A 389 -14.43 -25.55 11.50
C SER A 389 -13.78 -25.11 10.19
N LEU A 390 -14.55 -24.67 9.20
CA LEU A 390 -14.04 -24.14 7.93
C LEU A 390 -13.56 -22.68 8.04
N GLY A 391 -13.63 -22.06 9.23
CA GLY A 391 -13.18 -20.69 9.44
C GLY A 391 -14.04 -19.62 8.76
N CYS A 392 -15.31 -19.91 8.41
CA CYS A 392 -16.18 -18.94 7.75
C CYS A 392 -16.35 -17.66 8.59
N LEU A 393 -16.31 -17.80 9.91
CA LEU A 393 -16.41 -16.71 10.87
C LEU A 393 -15.14 -15.85 10.97
N GLY A 394 -14.04 -16.21 10.32
CA GLY A 394 -12.88 -15.32 10.17
C GLY A 394 -13.19 -14.10 9.27
N CYS A 395 -14.09 -14.28 8.30
CA CYS A 395 -14.52 -13.21 7.38
C CYS A 395 -15.96 -12.75 7.63
N HIS A 396 -16.83 -13.63 8.13
CA HIS A 396 -18.25 -13.35 8.38
C HIS A 396 -18.54 -13.15 9.86
N THR A 397 -19.56 -12.35 10.18
CA THR A 397 -20.03 -12.16 11.55
C THR A 397 -21.39 -12.81 11.77
N ILE A 398 -21.65 -13.22 13.01
CA ILE A 398 -22.98 -13.52 13.51
C ILE A 398 -23.25 -12.55 14.66
N LYS A 399 -24.26 -11.69 14.50
CA LYS A 399 -24.61 -10.67 15.50
C LYS A 399 -24.90 -11.32 16.86
N GLY A 400 -24.30 -10.78 17.91
CA GLY A 400 -24.45 -11.28 19.29
C GLY A 400 -23.65 -12.55 19.58
N LYS A 401 -22.68 -12.91 18.74
CA LYS A 401 -21.71 -13.97 19.02
C LYS A 401 -20.30 -13.40 18.93
N ASP A 402 -19.44 -13.88 19.81
CA ASP A 402 -18.03 -13.53 19.80
C ASP A 402 -17.31 -14.13 18.58
N ASP A 403 -16.17 -13.52 18.26
CA ASP A 403 -15.30 -14.02 17.21
C ASP A 403 -14.64 -15.31 17.69
N PRO A 404 -14.70 -16.40 16.89
CA PRO A 404 -14.08 -17.65 17.30
C PRO A 404 -12.56 -17.53 17.23
N ALA A 405 -11.89 -18.46 17.92
CA ALA A 405 -10.46 -18.66 17.76
C ALA A 405 -10.09 -18.86 16.28
N LYS A 406 -8.94 -18.33 15.90
CA LYS A 406 -8.40 -18.45 14.56
C LYS A 406 -8.02 -19.91 14.27
N VAL A 407 -8.37 -20.38 13.07
CA VAL A 407 -8.18 -21.78 12.65
C VAL A 407 -6.86 -22.01 11.89
N GLY A 408 -6.22 -20.94 11.42
CA GLY A 408 -4.96 -20.97 10.68
C GLY A 408 -3.77 -20.75 11.60
N VAL A 409 -2.61 -21.24 11.16
CA VAL A 409 -1.34 -21.09 11.89
C VAL A 409 -0.90 -19.62 11.94
N PRO A 410 -0.25 -19.16 13.03
CA PRO A 410 0.33 -17.83 13.07
C PRO A 410 1.41 -17.60 12.00
N VAL A 411 1.44 -16.40 11.45
CA VAL A 411 2.47 -15.91 10.52
C VAL A 411 3.78 -15.74 11.30
N GLY A 412 4.84 -16.35 10.79
CA GLY A 412 6.17 -16.37 11.40
C GLY A 412 6.50 -17.69 12.11
N ASP A 413 5.51 -18.41 12.63
CA ASP A 413 5.72 -19.72 13.22
C ASP A 413 6.28 -20.71 12.20
N VAL A 414 5.77 -20.66 10.96
CA VAL A 414 6.25 -21.50 9.86
C VAL A 414 7.72 -21.22 9.54
N ALA A 415 8.19 -19.98 9.69
CA ALA A 415 9.57 -19.62 9.38
C ALA A 415 10.57 -20.18 10.41
N VAL A 416 10.15 -20.27 11.68
CA VAL A 416 11.00 -20.74 12.79
C VAL A 416 10.97 -22.25 12.98
N LYS A 417 9.97 -22.95 12.44
CA LYS A 417 9.93 -24.42 12.43
C LYS A 417 11.15 -25.00 11.73
N ARG A 418 11.64 -26.12 12.24
CA ARG A 418 12.61 -26.96 11.54
C ARG A 418 11.94 -27.64 10.34
N MET A 419 12.76 -28.11 9.40
CA MET A 419 12.25 -28.75 8.19
C MET A 419 11.46 -30.04 8.48
N ASP A 420 11.88 -30.81 9.48
CA ASP A 420 11.20 -32.04 9.95
C ASP A 420 9.84 -31.77 10.63
N GLU A 421 9.60 -30.54 11.09
CA GLU A 421 8.32 -30.13 11.68
C GLU A 421 7.30 -29.63 10.63
N LEU A 422 7.72 -29.54 9.36
CA LEU A 422 6.86 -29.12 8.25
C LEU A 422 6.39 -30.36 7.48
N PRO A 423 5.07 -30.65 7.44
CA PRO A 423 4.58 -31.81 6.72
C PRO A 423 4.65 -31.57 5.20
N PHE A 424 5.37 -32.43 4.49
CA PHE A 424 5.39 -32.46 3.01
C PHE A 424 4.40 -33.48 2.42
N GLY A 425 3.73 -34.28 3.26
CA GLY A 425 2.82 -35.33 2.81
C GLY A 425 3.47 -36.23 1.76
N ASN A 426 2.72 -36.56 0.70
CA ASN A 426 3.21 -37.32 -0.46
C ASN A 426 3.56 -36.42 -1.64
N SER A 427 4.05 -35.19 -1.38
CA SER A 427 4.33 -34.22 -2.44
C SER A 427 5.77 -34.29 -2.96
N ASP A 428 5.97 -33.94 -4.23
CA ASP A 428 7.28 -33.82 -4.86
C ASP A 428 7.88 -32.40 -4.73
N VAL A 429 7.41 -31.62 -3.75
CA VAL A 429 7.89 -30.24 -3.56
C VAL A 429 9.33 -30.27 -3.06
N PRO A 430 10.25 -29.44 -3.60
CA PRO A 430 11.61 -29.33 -3.08
C PRO A 430 11.61 -29.07 -1.57
N TYR A 431 12.50 -29.76 -0.84
CA TYR A 431 12.54 -29.75 0.63
C TYR A 431 13.19 -28.46 1.17
N THR A 432 12.49 -27.34 1.02
CA THR A 432 12.90 -26.02 1.51
C THR A 432 11.72 -25.26 2.13
N LYS A 433 11.99 -24.32 3.05
CA LYS A 433 10.94 -23.53 3.72
C LYS A 433 10.16 -22.64 2.74
N TRP A 434 10.84 -21.98 1.81
CA TRP A 434 10.19 -21.09 0.85
C TRP A 434 9.36 -21.87 -0.17
N ASP A 435 9.83 -23.03 -0.63
CA ASP A 435 9.05 -23.90 -1.50
C ASP A 435 7.83 -24.44 -0.75
N TRP A 436 7.98 -24.78 0.54
CA TRP A 436 6.85 -25.19 1.38
C TRP A 436 5.77 -24.10 1.46
N ILE A 437 6.15 -22.89 1.85
CA ILE A 437 5.23 -21.75 2.01
C ILE A 437 4.58 -21.38 0.68
N LYS A 438 5.39 -21.21 -0.38
CA LYS A 438 4.93 -20.83 -1.72
C LYS A 438 3.89 -21.81 -2.23
N ASN A 439 4.18 -23.12 -2.15
CA ASN A 439 3.29 -24.15 -2.65
C ASN A 439 2.05 -24.33 -1.77
N LYS A 440 2.16 -24.13 -0.44
CA LYS A 440 0.99 -24.12 0.44
C LYS A 440 0.03 -22.99 0.10
N ILE A 441 0.53 -21.78 -0.17
CA ILE A 441 -0.31 -20.64 -0.57
C ILE A 441 -0.91 -20.88 -1.97
N LYS A 442 -0.12 -21.39 -2.91
CA LYS A 442 -0.55 -21.62 -4.31
C LYS A 442 -1.53 -22.78 -4.46
N LYS A 443 -1.33 -23.87 -3.71
CA LYS A 443 -2.16 -25.09 -3.71
C LYS A 443 -2.37 -25.55 -2.26
N PRO A 444 -3.40 -25.04 -1.55
CA PRO A 444 -3.61 -25.28 -0.12
C PRO A 444 -3.66 -26.73 0.35
N VAL A 445 -4.00 -27.69 -0.52
CA VAL A 445 -4.08 -29.12 -0.19
C VAL A 445 -2.86 -29.92 -0.62
N ILE A 446 -1.79 -29.28 -1.10
CA ILE A 446 -0.66 -30.01 -1.71
C ILE A 446 -0.02 -31.04 -0.77
N TYR A 447 -0.08 -30.80 0.55
CA TYR A 447 0.45 -31.69 1.59
C TYR A 447 -0.63 -32.53 2.30
N GLN A 448 -1.84 -32.58 1.76
CA GLN A 448 -2.94 -33.34 2.36
C GLN A 448 -2.66 -34.85 2.31
N THR A 449 -2.97 -35.55 3.40
CA THR A 449 -2.98 -37.02 3.49
C THR A 449 -4.32 -37.49 4.06
N SER A 450 -4.54 -38.80 4.14
CA SER A 450 -5.70 -39.41 4.81
C SER A 450 -5.88 -38.92 6.24
N ASP A 451 -4.77 -38.83 6.97
CA ASP A 451 -4.75 -38.52 8.41
C ASP A 451 -4.55 -37.01 8.68
N MET A 452 -4.23 -36.24 7.64
CA MET A 452 -4.01 -34.79 7.72
C MET A 452 -4.87 -34.05 6.68
N PRO A 453 -6.19 -33.95 6.89
CA PRO A 453 -7.07 -33.16 6.04
C PRO A 453 -6.70 -31.67 6.11
N MET A 454 -6.75 -30.98 4.98
CA MET A 454 -6.38 -29.57 4.87
C MET A 454 -7.60 -28.72 4.55
N TYR A 455 -7.88 -27.72 5.39
CA TYR A 455 -9.10 -26.90 5.30
C TYR A 455 -8.88 -25.49 4.73
N MET A 456 -7.63 -25.10 4.49
CA MET A 456 -7.32 -23.79 3.89
C MET A 456 -7.94 -23.73 2.47
N PRO A 457 -8.79 -22.73 2.19
CA PRO A 457 -9.50 -22.66 0.93
C PRO A 457 -8.63 -22.04 -0.18
N ASP A 458 -9.04 -22.22 -1.43
CA ASP A 458 -8.30 -21.75 -2.61
C ASP A 458 -8.68 -20.29 -2.94
N TYR A 459 -7.69 -19.40 -2.92
CA TYR A 459 -7.84 -17.97 -3.20
C TYR A 459 -7.49 -17.56 -4.64
N THR A 460 -7.00 -18.49 -5.46
CA THR A 460 -6.70 -18.27 -6.90
C THR A 460 -5.83 -17.02 -7.15
N MET A 461 -4.63 -17.01 -6.56
CA MET A 461 -3.69 -15.88 -6.61
C MET A 461 -2.75 -15.94 -7.83
N SER A 462 -2.22 -14.79 -8.25
CA SER A 462 -1.13 -14.75 -9.25
C SER A 462 0.21 -15.15 -8.61
N ASP A 463 1.17 -15.58 -9.42
CA ASP A 463 2.50 -15.96 -8.92
C ASP A 463 3.20 -14.80 -8.18
N GLU A 464 3.04 -13.56 -8.65
CA GLU A 464 3.57 -12.38 -7.94
C GLU A 464 2.92 -12.21 -6.56
N GLN A 465 1.60 -12.37 -6.46
CA GLN A 465 0.89 -12.31 -5.18
C GLN A 465 1.38 -13.39 -4.21
N VAL A 466 1.58 -14.61 -4.71
CA VAL A 466 2.13 -15.73 -3.94
C VAL A 466 3.54 -15.39 -3.46
N ASP A 467 4.41 -14.83 -4.30
CA ASP A 467 5.77 -14.47 -3.92
C ASP A 467 5.78 -13.35 -2.87
N ARG A 468 4.92 -12.33 -2.98
CA ARG A 468 4.79 -11.27 -1.96
C ARG A 468 4.31 -11.82 -0.62
N LEU A 469 3.33 -12.71 -0.61
CA LEU A 469 2.91 -13.37 0.63
C LEU A 469 4.01 -14.29 1.17
N THR A 470 4.76 -14.99 0.31
CA THR A 470 5.88 -15.83 0.73
C THR A 470 6.94 -15.01 1.46
N ILE A 471 7.26 -13.80 1.00
CA ILE A 471 8.13 -12.86 1.73
C ILE A 471 7.59 -12.55 3.12
N PHE A 472 6.29 -12.27 3.23
CA PHE A 472 5.66 -11.95 4.51
C PHE A 472 5.60 -13.16 5.46
N TYR A 473 5.37 -14.36 4.95
CA TYR A 473 5.32 -15.61 5.73
C TYR A 473 6.70 -16.14 6.12
N LEU A 474 7.73 -15.86 5.32
CA LEU A 474 9.15 -16.07 5.67
C LEU A 474 9.66 -15.07 6.73
N TYR A 475 8.74 -14.41 7.45
CA TYR A 475 9.00 -13.48 8.55
C TYR A 475 10.18 -13.98 9.38
N ASN A 476 11.31 -13.28 9.29
CA ASN A 476 12.55 -13.79 9.85
C ASN A 476 12.58 -13.66 11.38
N ARG A 477 12.24 -14.74 12.09
CA ARG A 477 12.48 -14.88 13.55
C ARG A 477 13.43 -16.03 13.88
N LEU A 478 14.24 -16.47 12.92
CA LEU A 478 15.22 -17.54 13.18
C LEU A 478 16.26 -17.13 14.22
N LEU A 479 16.49 -15.83 14.37
CA LEU A 479 17.35 -15.28 15.42
C LEU A 479 16.45 -14.69 16.50
N ASP A 480 16.59 -15.17 17.73
CA ASP A 480 16.01 -14.54 18.91
C ASP A 480 16.83 -13.28 19.24
N LEU A 481 16.43 -12.16 18.66
CA LEU A 481 17.21 -10.92 18.72
C LEU A 481 16.87 -10.11 19.99
N PRO A 482 17.89 -9.69 20.76
CA PRO A 482 17.69 -8.75 21.86
C PRO A 482 17.07 -7.42 21.41
N GLU A 483 16.35 -6.76 22.33
CA GLU A 483 15.63 -5.51 22.06
C GLU A 483 16.49 -4.40 21.42
N LYS A 484 17.79 -4.36 21.71
CA LYS A 484 18.72 -3.36 21.14
C LYS A 484 18.90 -3.46 19.61
N TYR A 485 18.51 -4.59 19.00
CA TYR A 485 18.50 -4.79 17.54
C TYR A 485 17.13 -4.48 16.93
N ILE A 486 16.11 -4.29 17.76
CA ILE A 486 14.74 -4.07 17.31
C ILE A 486 14.49 -2.58 17.07
N VAL A 487 14.09 -2.25 15.85
CA VAL A 487 13.64 -0.92 15.46
C VAL A 487 12.14 -0.84 15.67
N ARG A 488 11.74 -0.28 16.80
CA ARG A 488 10.33 -0.03 17.14
C ARG A 488 9.74 1.07 16.28
N ALA A 489 8.51 0.86 15.85
CA ALA A 489 7.76 1.86 15.10
C ALA A 489 7.34 2.98 16.05
N SER A 490 7.60 4.24 15.68
CA SER A 490 7.00 5.36 16.38
C SER A 490 5.49 5.39 16.15
N GLU A 491 4.73 6.10 16.99
CA GLU A 491 3.29 6.25 16.74
C GLU A 491 3.00 6.93 15.38
N LYS A 492 3.91 7.78 14.89
CA LYS A 492 3.80 8.39 13.56
C LYS A 492 3.94 7.34 12.46
N ASP A 493 4.83 6.38 12.61
CA ASP A 493 5.03 5.29 11.63
C ASP A 493 3.81 4.36 11.61
N ARG A 494 3.28 4.01 12.78
CA ARG A 494 2.04 3.21 12.88
C ARG A 494 0.85 3.95 12.30
N ALA A 495 0.72 5.24 12.58
CA ALA A 495 -0.34 6.09 12.01
C ALA A 495 -0.21 6.20 10.48
N ASN A 496 1.01 6.30 9.95
CA ASN A 496 1.28 6.31 8.53
C ASN A 496 0.85 4.99 7.85
N GLU A 497 1.18 3.85 8.45
CA GLU A 497 0.76 2.53 7.95
C GLU A 497 -0.76 2.34 8.02
N ARG A 498 -1.42 2.80 9.10
CA ARG A 498 -2.89 2.76 9.22
C ARG A 498 -3.57 3.68 8.21
N GLY A 499 -3.05 4.89 7.99
CA GLY A 499 -3.59 5.82 6.98
C GLY A 499 -3.43 5.31 5.54
N ASP A 500 -2.32 4.64 5.24
CA ASP A 500 -2.12 3.94 3.98
C ASP A 500 -3.15 2.82 3.77
N TRP A 501 -3.36 2.00 4.81
CA TRP A 501 -4.43 1.00 4.80
C TRP A 501 -5.79 1.65 4.53
N MET A 502 -6.11 2.78 5.18
CA MET A 502 -7.38 3.49 4.95
C MET A 502 -7.55 3.94 3.50
N ILE A 503 -6.49 4.46 2.85
CA ILE A 503 -6.55 4.86 1.43
C ILE A 503 -6.94 3.68 0.54
N ARG A 504 -6.35 2.50 0.78
CA ARG A 504 -6.69 1.29 0.02
C ARG A 504 -8.08 0.77 0.38
N HIS A 505 -8.40 0.78 1.68
CA HIS A 505 -9.64 0.25 2.24
C HIS A 505 -10.87 1.01 1.73
N TYR A 506 -10.84 2.34 1.79
CA TYR A 506 -11.91 3.22 1.32
C TYR A 506 -11.76 3.59 -0.16
N ASN A 507 -10.76 3.02 -0.84
CA ASN A 507 -10.52 3.16 -2.27
C ASN A 507 -10.44 4.62 -2.74
N CYS A 508 -9.71 5.45 -1.98
CA CYS A 508 -9.55 6.87 -2.32
C CYS A 508 -8.91 7.05 -3.71
N LYS A 509 -8.01 6.14 -4.09
CA LYS A 509 -7.34 6.10 -5.41
C LYS A 509 -8.29 5.84 -6.59
N GLY A 510 -9.50 5.34 -6.34
CA GLY A 510 -10.48 5.14 -7.41
C GLY A 510 -11.01 6.44 -7.99
N CYS A 511 -11.09 7.48 -7.16
CA CYS A 511 -11.56 8.79 -7.53
C CYS A 511 -10.42 9.81 -7.65
N HIS A 512 -9.40 9.70 -6.81
CA HIS A 512 -8.37 10.71 -6.66
C HIS A 512 -6.99 10.22 -7.11
N GLU A 513 -6.27 11.08 -7.82
CA GLU A 513 -4.81 10.98 -7.90
C GLU A 513 -4.22 11.43 -6.56
N ILE A 514 -3.57 10.51 -5.85
CA ILE A 514 -2.93 10.76 -4.55
C ILE A 514 -1.41 10.80 -4.70
N PHE A 515 -0.88 9.90 -5.52
CA PHE A 515 0.52 9.85 -5.91
C PHE A 515 0.64 10.40 -7.33
N ALA A 516 1.56 11.34 -7.53
CA ALA A 516 1.74 11.99 -8.83
C ALA A 516 2.01 10.94 -9.93
N GLY A 517 1.22 11.00 -11.02
CA GLY A 517 1.31 10.07 -12.14
C GLY A 517 0.36 8.86 -12.05
N GLU A 518 -0.23 8.57 -10.89
CA GLU A 518 -1.21 7.49 -10.73
C GLU A 518 -2.61 7.96 -11.17
N LYS A 519 -2.99 7.67 -12.42
CA LYS A 519 -4.32 8.02 -12.92
C LYS A 519 -5.42 7.24 -12.19
N PRO A 520 -6.41 7.91 -11.58
CA PRO A 520 -7.53 7.23 -10.94
C PRO A 520 -8.42 6.55 -11.99
N ARG A 521 -9.06 5.43 -11.61
CA ARG A 521 -9.93 4.66 -12.52
C ARG A 521 -11.03 5.51 -13.14
N ILE A 522 -11.57 6.47 -12.39
CA ILE A 522 -12.68 7.31 -12.83
C ILE A 522 -12.33 8.20 -14.03
N ASP A 523 -11.06 8.53 -14.23
CA ASP A 523 -10.61 9.38 -15.35
C ASP A 523 -10.89 8.73 -16.70
N GLY A 524 -10.79 7.40 -16.80
CA GLY A 524 -11.11 6.65 -18.02
C GLY A 524 -12.60 6.41 -18.24
N LEU A 525 -13.44 6.76 -17.27
CA LEU A 525 -14.88 6.46 -17.28
C LEU A 525 -15.75 7.70 -17.49
N LEU A 526 -15.20 8.90 -17.32
CA LEU A 526 -15.91 10.16 -17.49
C LEU A 526 -15.58 10.79 -18.84
N ALA A 527 -16.63 11.19 -19.57
CA ALA A 527 -16.48 11.78 -20.90
C ALA A 527 -15.80 13.16 -20.89
N LYS A 528 -15.85 13.89 -19.78
CA LYS A 528 -15.31 15.25 -19.66
C LYS A 528 -14.31 15.37 -18.50
N LYS A 529 -13.14 15.96 -18.76
CA LYS A 529 -12.13 16.29 -17.74
C LYS A 529 -12.65 17.24 -16.65
N SER A 530 -13.59 18.15 -16.96
CA SER A 530 -14.18 19.07 -15.98
C SER A 530 -15.02 18.36 -14.89
N LYS A 531 -15.42 17.11 -15.15
CA LYS A 531 -16.25 16.29 -14.26
C LYS A 531 -15.45 15.33 -13.37
N VAL A 532 -14.13 15.26 -13.51
CA VAL A 532 -13.30 14.36 -12.69
C VAL A 532 -13.13 14.92 -11.27
N PRO A 533 -13.07 14.05 -10.24
CA PRO A 533 -12.73 14.47 -8.89
C PRO A 533 -11.37 15.20 -8.83
N PRO A 534 -11.14 16.04 -7.81
CA PRO A 534 -9.87 16.75 -7.69
C PRO A 534 -8.71 15.78 -7.46
N ARG A 535 -7.54 16.12 -8.01
CA ARG A 535 -6.26 15.54 -7.61
C ARG A 535 -5.93 16.04 -6.20
N ILE A 536 -5.52 15.13 -5.32
CA ILE A 536 -5.18 15.42 -3.91
C ILE A 536 -3.71 15.09 -3.60
N VAL A 537 -2.86 15.22 -4.62
CA VAL A 537 -1.40 15.14 -4.49
C VAL A 537 -0.94 16.28 -3.58
N ASN A 538 -0.19 15.95 -2.53
CA ASN A 538 0.30 16.90 -1.52
C ASN A 538 -0.81 17.75 -0.87
N GLU A 539 -2.00 17.19 -0.64
CA GLU A 539 -3.16 17.97 -0.14
C GLU A 539 -2.90 18.64 1.22
N VAL A 540 -2.02 18.10 2.06
CA VAL A 540 -1.61 18.71 3.34
C VAL A 540 -0.70 19.94 3.15
N GLU A 541 0.03 20.03 2.04
CA GLU A 541 0.76 21.25 1.64
C GLU A 541 -0.21 22.37 1.30
N LYS A 542 -1.31 22.01 0.64
CA LYS A 542 -2.29 22.94 0.11
C LYS A 542 -3.24 23.46 1.17
N THR A 543 -3.70 22.57 2.04
CA THR A 543 -4.83 22.85 2.93
C THR A 543 -4.41 23.00 4.38
N GLN A 544 -5.15 23.85 5.10
CA GLN A 544 -5.00 23.97 6.54
C GLN A 544 -5.46 22.67 7.21
N PRO A 545 -4.73 22.14 8.21
CA PRO A 545 -5.07 20.86 8.84
C PRO A 545 -6.49 20.81 9.41
N LYS A 546 -6.94 21.90 10.04
CA LYS A 546 -8.29 22.01 10.61
C LYS A 546 -9.38 21.89 9.54
N TRP A 547 -9.17 22.51 8.37
CA TRP A 547 -10.11 22.43 7.26
C TRP A 547 -10.13 21.04 6.64
N LEU A 548 -8.95 20.45 6.38
CA LEU A 548 -8.86 19.11 5.81
C LEU A 548 -9.56 18.08 6.70
N PHE A 549 -9.32 18.17 8.01
CA PHE A 549 -9.98 17.34 9.01
C PHE A 549 -11.51 17.52 8.96
N GLY A 550 -11.99 18.77 8.97
CA GLY A 550 -13.42 19.08 8.91
C GLY A 550 -14.09 18.57 7.62
N TYR A 551 -13.43 18.79 6.48
CA TYR A 551 -13.91 18.37 5.17
C TYR A 551 -13.99 16.85 5.04
N LEU A 552 -12.97 16.11 5.48
CA LEU A 552 -13.00 14.64 5.46
C LEU A 552 -14.06 14.05 6.41
N ARG A 553 -14.37 14.75 7.51
CA ARG A 553 -15.44 14.36 8.44
C ARG A 553 -16.83 14.59 7.85
N ARG A 554 -17.04 15.75 7.21
CA ARG A 554 -18.30 16.16 6.62
C ARG A 554 -18.04 16.95 5.33
N PRO A 555 -17.93 16.27 4.18
CA PRO A 555 -17.65 16.95 2.92
C PRO A 555 -18.80 17.88 2.53
N GLU A 556 -18.44 19.05 2.02
CA GLU A 556 -19.40 20.02 1.47
C GLU A 556 -19.11 20.26 -0.03
N PRO A 557 -20.13 20.61 -0.85
CA PRO A 557 -19.89 20.85 -2.27
C PRO A 557 -18.96 22.04 -2.53
N LEU A 558 -17.74 21.78 -3.02
CA LEU A 558 -16.78 22.81 -3.42
C LEU A 558 -16.91 23.22 -4.90
N ARG A 559 -17.44 22.33 -5.74
CA ARG A 559 -17.56 22.50 -7.20
C ARG A 559 -18.97 22.10 -7.65
N PRO A 560 -19.92 23.05 -7.73
CA PRO A 560 -21.33 22.69 -7.94
C PRO A 560 -21.63 21.94 -9.24
N TRP A 561 -20.84 22.15 -10.29
CA TRP A 561 -20.96 21.43 -11.57
C TRP A 561 -20.59 19.94 -11.53
N LEU A 562 -19.93 19.46 -10.47
CA LEU A 562 -19.58 18.04 -10.35
C LEU A 562 -20.80 17.22 -9.89
N ASP A 563 -21.30 16.31 -10.71
CA ASP A 563 -22.38 15.41 -10.25
C ASP A 563 -21.88 14.42 -9.19
N ILE A 564 -20.60 14.04 -9.29
CA ILE A 564 -19.89 13.16 -8.36
C ILE A 564 -19.46 13.95 -7.13
N ARG A 565 -19.86 13.48 -5.95
CA ARG A 565 -19.56 14.11 -4.65
C ARG A 565 -18.60 13.25 -3.84
N MET A 566 -17.77 13.90 -3.03
CA MET A 566 -16.96 13.21 -2.02
C MET A 566 -17.91 12.50 -1.04
N PRO A 567 -17.81 11.17 -0.87
CA PRO A 567 -18.74 10.45 -0.01
C PRO A 567 -18.51 10.70 1.48
N MET A 568 -19.53 10.46 2.29
CA MET A 568 -19.40 10.44 3.74
C MET A 568 -19.01 9.04 4.20
N PHE A 569 -17.74 8.87 4.57
CA PHE A 569 -17.22 7.62 5.12
C PHE A 569 -17.49 7.46 6.62
N GLY A 570 -17.74 8.55 7.34
CA GLY A 570 -18.01 8.49 8.79
C GLY A 570 -16.79 8.04 9.60
N PHE A 571 -15.62 8.58 9.27
CA PHE A 571 -14.37 8.32 9.98
C PHE A 571 -14.46 8.78 11.44
N THR A 572 -13.84 8.00 12.33
CA THR A 572 -13.55 8.40 13.70
C THR A 572 -12.49 9.49 13.74
N TYR A 573 -12.34 10.15 14.90
CA TYR A 573 -11.30 11.17 15.08
C TYR A 573 -9.90 10.60 14.87
N LYS A 574 -9.62 9.39 15.39
CA LYS A 574 -8.33 8.71 15.26
C LYS A 574 -8.04 8.31 13.81
N GLU A 575 -9.02 7.76 13.10
CA GLU A 575 -8.90 7.46 11.66
C GLU A 575 -8.54 8.70 10.84
N LEU A 576 -9.19 9.84 11.11
CA LEU A 576 -8.86 11.10 10.45
C LEU A 576 -7.44 11.57 10.75
N GLN A 577 -6.97 11.43 12.00
CA GLN A 577 -5.59 11.75 12.35
C GLN A 577 -4.59 10.87 11.59
N ASP A 578 -4.83 9.56 11.55
CA ASP A 578 -3.95 8.61 10.86
C ASP A 578 -3.92 8.89 9.34
N LEU A 579 -5.07 9.21 8.74
CA LEU A 579 -5.16 9.58 7.31
C LEU A 579 -4.44 10.90 7.00
N VAL A 580 -4.60 11.94 7.82
CA VAL A 580 -3.89 13.22 7.65
C VAL A 580 -2.38 13.04 7.88
N GLN A 581 -1.99 12.23 8.87
CA GLN A 581 -0.59 11.88 9.11
C GLN A 581 0.02 11.15 7.91
N HIS A 582 -0.71 10.24 7.29
CA HIS A 582 -0.27 9.57 6.07
C HIS A 582 -0.10 10.54 4.91
N PHE A 583 -1.07 11.44 4.66
CA PHE A 583 -0.92 12.48 3.63
C PHE A 583 0.30 13.37 3.86
N TYR A 584 0.62 13.69 5.12
CA TYR A 584 1.86 14.40 5.45
C TYR A 584 3.11 13.56 5.16
N CYS A 585 3.11 12.27 5.51
CA CYS A 585 4.28 11.40 5.32
C CYS A 585 4.64 11.17 3.84
N ILE A 586 3.65 11.08 2.95
CA ILE A 586 3.86 10.86 1.51
C ILE A 586 4.27 12.13 0.76
N MET A 587 4.23 13.30 1.40
CA MET A 587 4.69 14.55 0.80
C MET A 587 6.21 14.59 0.64
N PRO A 588 6.71 15.28 -0.40
CA PRO A 588 8.13 15.58 -0.56
C PRO A 588 8.72 16.21 0.72
N LYS A 589 9.97 15.86 1.06
CA LYS A 589 10.67 16.40 2.24
C LYS A 589 10.65 17.93 2.27
N LYS A 590 10.83 18.59 1.12
CA LYS A 590 10.76 20.06 0.98
C LYS A 590 9.40 20.63 1.41
N SER A 591 8.31 19.99 1.03
CA SER A 591 6.95 20.43 1.37
C SER A 591 6.65 20.24 2.86
N ARG A 592 7.19 19.18 3.47
CA ARG A 592 7.05 18.93 4.92
C ARG A 592 7.72 19.98 5.81
N ALA A 593 8.74 20.67 5.30
CA ALA A 593 9.43 21.74 6.03
C ALA A 593 8.58 23.01 6.17
N VAL A 594 7.63 23.23 5.26
CA VAL A 594 6.80 24.45 5.20
C VAL A 594 5.32 24.21 5.51
N ALA A 595 4.88 22.95 5.62
CA ALA A 595 3.49 22.59 5.91
C ALA A 595 3.43 21.58 7.06
N SER A 596 3.57 22.06 8.30
CA SER A 596 3.55 21.24 9.50
C SER A 596 2.14 20.78 9.90
N ILE A 597 2.06 19.68 10.64
CA ILE A 597 0.85 19.16 11.29
C ILE A 597 1.15 19.02 12.80
N PRO A 598 0.15 19.09 13.71
CA PRO A 598 -1.29 19.07 13.47
C PRO A 598 -1.95 20.44 13.27
N TYR A 599 -1.22 21.54 13.41
CA TYR A 599 -1.80 22.88 13.42
C TYR A 599 -0.97 23.86 12.60
N GLU A 600 -1.67 24.82 11.98
CA GLU A 600 -1.09 26.01 11.37
C GLU A 600 -1.52 27.21 12.22
N PRO A 601 -0.58 28.04 12.73
CA PRO A 601 -0.92 29.29 13.40
C PRO A 601 -1.86 30.14 12.54
N PRO A 602 -2.91 30.73 13.13
CA PRO A 602 -3.81 31.57 12.37
C PRO A 602 -3.08 32.86 12.04
N MET A 603 -3.19 33.34 10.81
CA MET A 603 -2.65 34.65 10.47
C MET A 603 -3.48 35.73 11.16
N VAL A 604 -2.83 36.65 11.88
CA VAL A 604 -3.49 37.78 12.52
C VAL A 604 -3.31 39.00 11.63
N LYS A 605 -4.42 39.65 11.25
CA LYS A 605 -4.41 40.75 10.30
C LYS A 605 -3.58 41.96 10.76
N SER A 606 -3.50 42.19 12.07
CA SER A 606 -2.71 43.27 12.67
C SER A 606 -1.20 43.08 12.55
N ASP A 607 -0.73 41.88 12.21
CA ASP A 607 0.70 41.57 12.09
C ASP A 607 1.26 41.98 10.71
N TYR A 608 0.40 42.46 9.80
CA TYR A 608 0.73 42.82 8.44
C TYR A 608 0.34 44.26 8.15
N ASP A 609 1.08 44.90 7.25
CA ASP A 609 0.80 46.26 6.80
C ASP A 609 -0.57 46.29 6.08
N PRO A 610 -1.52 47.13 6.52
CA PRO A 610 -2.77 47.35 5.81
C PRO A 610 -2.59 47.74 4.34
N GLU A 611 -1.52 48.45 4.00
CA GLU A 611 -1.21 48.87 2.64
C GLU A 611 -0.88 47.67 1.74
N GLU A 612 -0.10 46.70 2.22
CA GLU A 612 0.19 45.45 1.48
C GLU A 612 -1.09 44.68 1.13
N ILE A 613 -2.05 44.63 2.06
CA ILE A 613 -3.35 43.95 1.85
C ILE A 613 -4.17 44.69 0.79
N GLU A 614 -4.20 46.02 0.81
CA GLU A 614 -4.93 46.81 -0.18
C GLU A 614 -4.27 46.75 -1.57
N MET A 615 -2.94 46.71 -1.63
CA MET A 615 -2.19 46.46 -2.86
C MET A 615 -2.48 45.06 -3.43
N GLY A 616 -2.60 44.05 -2.57
CA GLY A 616 -3.05 42.71 -2.96
C GLY A 616 -4.46 42.72 -3.57
N LYS A 617 -5.38 43.50 -2.98
CA LYS A 617 -6.74 43.70 -3.52
C LYS A 617 -6.72 44.39 -4.87
N TYR A 618 -5.87 45.39 -5.06
CA TYR A 618 -5.67 46.03 -6.35
C TYR A 618 -5.23 45.01 -7.41
N GLN A 619 -4.18 44.24 -7.14
CA GLN A 619 -3.65 43.26 -8.07
C GLN A 619 -4.66 42.16 -8.42
N PHE A 620 -5.44 41.70 -7.43
CA PHE A 620 -6.52 40.74 -7.61
C PHE A 620 -7.60 41.25 -8.58
N ARG A 621 -7.95 42.53 -8.49
CA ARG A 621 -8.92 43.17 -9.40
C ARG A 621 -8.33 43.39 -10.78
N GLN A 622 -7.11 43.91 -10.88
CA GLN A 622 -6.41 44.14 -12.15
C GLN A 622 -6.23 42.85 -12.95
N SER A 623 -5.87 41.77 -12.26
CA SER A 623 -5.72 40.43 -12.85
C SER A 623 -7.06 39.73 -13.13
N LYS A 624 -8.19 40.39 -12.85
CA LYS A 624 -9.56 39.91 -13.12
C LYS A 624 -9.85 38.52 -12.54
N CYS A 625 -9.30 38.20 -11.37
CA CYS A 625 -9.41 36.86 -10.77
C CYS A 625 -10.88 36.38 -10.63
N MET A 626 -11.80 37.31 -10.36
CA MET A 626 -13.24 37.04 -10.23
C MET A 626 -13.93 36.56 -11.51
N GLN A 627 -13.34 36.76 -12.69
CA GLN A 627 -13.92 36.23 -13.94
C GLN A 627 -13.95 34.70 -13.97
N CYS A 628 -13.03 34.07 -13.24
CA CYS A 628 -12.96 32.61 -13.10
C CYS A 628 -13.33 32.13 -11.70
N HIS A 629 -13.16 32.94 -10.65
CA HIS A 629 -13.36 32.54 -9.26
C HIS A 629 -14.58 33.19 -8.60
N PRO A 630 -15.80 32.69 -8.83
CA PRO A 630 -17.01 33.32 -8.31
C PRO A 630 -17.20 33.12 -6.79
N VAL A 631 -17.94 34.02 -6.16
CA VAL A 631 -18.23 34.00 -4.71
C VAL A 631 -19.45 33.15 -4.37
N SER A 632 -20.34 32.95 -5.33
CA SER A 632 -21.37 31.92 -5.28
C SER A 632 -21.61 31.37 -6.67
N PHE A 633 -22.05 30.11 -6.71
CA PHE A 633 -22.47 29.42 -7.92
C PHE A 633 -23.99 29.43 -8.09
N THR A 634 -24.73 30.08 -7.19
CA THR A 634 -26.20 30.17 -7.21
C THR A 634 -26.73 31.47 -7.81
N GLY A 635 -25.85 32.41 -8.19
CA GLY A 635 -26.20 33.66 -8.88
C GLY A 635 -26.25 33.50 -10.40
N LYS A 636 -26.62 34.58 -11.13
CA LYS A 636 -26.50 34.61 -12.59
C LYS A 636 -25.03 34.41 -12.98
N LEU A 637 -24.77 33.44 -13.87
CA LEU A 637 -23.43 33.21 -14.42
C LEU A 637 -22.98 34.43 -15.22
N PRO A 638 -21.68 34.75 -15.26
CA PRO A 638 -21.14 35.73 -16.19
C PRO A 638 -21.54 35.39 -17.63
N GLU A 639 -21.84 36.42 -18.43
CA GLU A 639 -22.29 36.25 -19.80
C GLU A 639 -21.27 35.45 -20.64
N GLY A 640 -21.74 34.44 -21.38
CA GLY A 640 -20.90 33.55 -22.17
C GLY A 640 -20.07 32.52 -21.39
N LYS A 641 -20.22 32.40 -20.05
CA LYS A 641 -19.52 31.39 -19.24
C LYS A 641 -20.44 30.25 -18.81
N ASN A 642 -19.99 29.02 -19.00
CA ASN A 642 -20.64 27.85 -18.42
C ASN A 642 -20.16 27.62 -16.98
N LEU A 643 -21.00 27.00 -16.15
CA LEU A 643 -20.64 26.62 -14.78
C LEU A 643 -19.36 25.74 -14.73
N GLU A 644 -19.12 24.92 -15.76
CA GLU A 644 -17.93 24.06 -15.91
C GLU A 644 -16.64 24.85 -16.24
N ASP A 645 -16.75 26.11 -16.64
CA ASP A 645 -15.61 27.00 -16.93
C ASP A 645 -15.16 27.82 -15.73
N LEU A 646 -15.95 27.82 -14.66
CA LEU A 646 -15.63 28.51 -13.41
C LEU A 646 -14.74 27.63 -12.51
N SER A 647 -13.99 28.29 -11.65
CA SER A 647 -13.07 27.71 -10.68
C SER A 647 -13.63 27.82 -9.26
N ILE A 648 -12.82 27.48 -8.26
CA ILE A 648 -13.22 27.45 -6.86
C ILE A 648 -13.58 28.84 -6.31
N ASN A 649 -14.45 28.86 -5.31
CA ASN A 649 -14.76 30.07 -4.53
C ASN A 649 -13.55 30.47 -3.66
N LEU A 650 -12.95 31.63 -3.97
CA LEU A 650 -11.78 32.14 -3.25
C LEU A 650 -12.12 32.75 -1.88
N MET A 651 -13.39 32.99 -1.55
CA MET A 651 -13.79 33.36 -0.17
C MET A 651 -13.43 32.28 0.85
N LEU A 652 -13.27 31.04 0.40
CA LEU A 652 -12.85 29.93 1.27
C LEU A 652 -11.35 29.93 1.53
N ALA A 653 -10.53 30.72 0.81
CA ALA A 653 -9.07 30.68 0.88
C ALA A 653 -8.56 30.80 2.33
N LYS A 654 -9.01 31.83 3.07
CA LYS A 654 -8.62 32.07 4.47
C LYS A 654 -8.85 30.88 5.41
N SER A 655 -9.87 30.08 5.15
CA SER A 655 -10.23 28.93 5.98
C SER A 655 -9.63 27.62 5.47
N ARG A 656 -9.30 27.55 4.18
CA ARG A 656 -8.99 26.30 3.48
C ARG A 656 -7.52 26.17 3.13
N LEU A 657 -6.93 27.21 2.56
CA LEU A 657 -5.62 27.16 1.92
C LEU A 657 -4.53 27.67 2.85
N ARG A 658 -3.31 27.18 2.67
CA ARG A 658 -2.13 27.73 3.35
C ARG A 658 -1.58 28.92 2.58
N PHE A 659 -1.13 29.93 3.32
CA PHE A 659 -0.56 31.15 2.77
C PHE A 659 0.60 30.88 1.78
N ASN A 660 1.60 30.12 2.22
CA ASN A 660 2.76 29.77 1.39
C ASN A 660 2.37 28.96 0.15
N TRP A 661 1.34 28.11 0.26
CA TRP A 661 0.85 27.37 -0.90
C TRP A 661 0.20 28.29 -1.93
N ILE A 662 -0.59 29.28 -1.52
CA ILE A 662 -1.20 30.26 -2.43
C ILE A 662 -0.12 30.96 -3.26
N LYS A 663 0.96 31.42 -2.61
CA LYS A 663 2.11 32.04 -3.28
C LYS A 663 2.75 31.09 -4.29
N ASN A 664 3.10 29.88 -3.84
CA ASN A 664 3.77 28.91 -4.71
C ASN A 664 2.89 28.46 -5.88
N PHE A 665 1.57 28.35 -5.65
CA PHE A 665 0.59 28.02 -6.69
C PHE A 665 0.50 29.13 -7.75
N MET A 666 0.45 30.39 -7.34
CA MET A 666 0.41 31.53 -8.27
C MET A 666 1.75 31.73 -9.00
N ARG A 667 2.87 31.32 -8.40
CA ARG A 667 4.20 31.31 -9.04
C ARG A 667 4.26 30.31 -10.19
N ASP A 668 3.79 29.08 -9.97
CA ASP A 668 3.79 28.02 -10.99
C ASP A 668 2.52 27.14 -10.91
N PRO A 669 1.42 27.56 -11.56
CA PRO A 669 0.16 26.82 -11.52
C PRO A 669 0.24 25.40 -12.08
N ASN A 670 1.09 25.12 -13.08
CA ASN A 670 1.18 23.79 -13.70
C ASN A 670 1.76 22.75 -12.74
N SER A 671 2.78 23.11 -11.95
CA SER A 671 3.38 22.18 -10.98
C SER A 671 2.39 21.70 -9.90
N TYR A 672 1.31 22.45 -9.65
CA TYR A 672 0.33 22.13 -8.62
C TYR A 672 -1.03 21.65 -9.16
N ALA A 673 -1.55 22.25 -10.24
CA ALA A 673 -2.82 21.85 -10.84
C ALA A 673 -2.68 20.85 -12.00
N GLY A 674 -1.44 20.57 -12.42
CA GLY A 674 -1.12 19.75 -13.58
C GLY A 674 -1.06 20.55 -14.89
N VAL A 675 -0.35 19.99 -15.87
CA VAL A 675 -0.19 20.57 -17.20
C VAL A 675 -1.56 20.78 -17.88
N GLY A 676 -1.77 21.98 -18.41
CA GLY A 676 -3.03 22.37 -19.06
C GLY A 676 -4.09 22.87 -18.08
N THR A 677 -3.68 23.33 -16.89
CA THR A 677 -4.57 24.08 -15.98
C THR A 677 -5.12 25.33 -16.66
N LYS A 678 -6.37 25.71 -16.33
CA LYS A 678 -6.99 26.97 -16.79
C LYS A 678 -6.50 28.19 -15.99
N MET A 679 -5.71 28.00 -14.94
CA MET A 679 -5.15 29.10 -14.14
C MET A 679 -4.08 29.84 -14.96
N PRO A 680 -4.20 31.16 -15.16
CA PRO A 680 -3.21 31.92 -15.91
C PRO A 680 -1.91 32.13 -15.13
N TYR A 681 -0.82 32.24 -15.89
CA TYR A 681 0.51 32.66 -15.45
C TYR A 681 0.55 34.19 -15.30
N VAL A 682 0.10 34.70 -14.14
CA VAL A 682 -0.05 36.15 -13.90
C VAL A 682 1.31 36.83 -13.62
N PHE A 683 2.10 36.25 -12.71
CA PHE A 683 3.32 36.88 -12.18
C PHE A 683 4.60 36.43 -12.89
N TYR A 684 4.61 35.19 -13.39
CA TYR A 684 5.73 34.58 -14.11
C TYR A 684 5.25 33.96 -15.42
N THR A 685 6.14 33.74 -16.37
CA THR A 685 5.90 32.87 -17.54
C THR A 685 6.01 31.39 -17.12
N PRO A 686 5.55 30.44 -17.96
CA PRO A 686 5.75 29.01 -17.69
C PRO A 686 7.21 28.61 -17.47
N ASP A 687 8.16 29.32 -18.08
CA ASP A 687 9.60 29.09 -17.95
C ASP A 687 10.21 29.81 -16.74
N GLY A 688 9.39 30.46 -15.90
CA GLY A 688 9.82 31.13 -14.68
C GLY A 688 10.34 32.57 -14.87
N VAL A 689 10.06 33.21 -16.01
CA VAL A 689 10.48 34.60 -16.27
C VAL A 689 9.46 35.58 -15.65
N PRO A 690 9.87 36.59 -14.88
CA PRO A 690 8.97 37.63 -14.36
C PRO A 690 8.14 38.31 -15.45
N ARG A 691 6.84 38.53 -15.19
CA ARG A 691 5.92 39.27 -16.08
C ARG A 691 5.65 40.70 -15.61
N MET A 692 6.19 41.07 -14.44
CA MET A 692 6.05 42.38 -13.82
C MET A 692 7.25 42.62 -12.90
N PRO A 693 7.55 43.89 -12.52
CA PRO A 693 8.50 44.20 -11.46
C PRO A 693 8.09 43.54 -10.13
N ASP A 694 9.09 43.17 -9.34
CA ASP A 694 8.94 42.60 -7.99
C ASP A 694 7.82 41.55 -7.83
N PRO A 695 7.83 40.51 -8.68
CA PRO A 695 6.74 39.53 -8.72
C PRO A 695 6.54 38.78 -7.40
N GLU A 696 7.61 38.59 -6.61
CA GLU A 696 7.54 37.98 -5.28
C GLU A 696 6.76 38.82 -4.28
N GLU A 697 6.90 40.13 -4.35
CA GLU A 697 6.18 41.07 -3.49
C GLU A 697 4.70 41.11 -3.88
N TRP A 698 4.40 41.14 -5.17
CA TRP A 698 3.02 41.05 -5.63
C TRP A 698 2.36 39.71 -5.32
N LEU A 699 3.10 38.60 -5.36
CA LEU A 699 2.63 37.30 -4.89
C LEU A 699 2.29 37.33 -3.40
N GLN A 700 3.17 37.92 -2.58
CA GLN A 700 2.98 38.10 -1.14
C GLN A 700 1.71 38.92 -0.86
N ARG A 701 1.61 40.13 -1.41
CA ARG A 701 0.48 41.05 -1.26
C ARG A 701 -0.84 40.41 -1.70
N THR A 702 -0.87 39.77 -2.88
CA THR A 702 -2.06 39.09 -3.39
C THR A 702 -2.48 37.92 -2.49
N ALA A 703 -1.52 37.15 -1.98
CA ALA A 703 -1.81 36.06 -1.05
C ALA A 703 -2.33 36.59 0.31
N LEU A 704 -1.79 37.70 0.82
CA LEU A 704 -2.27 38.34 2.05
C LEU A 704 -3.73 38.78 1.89
N PHE A 705 -4.06 39.43 0.77
CA PHE A 705 -5.45 39.79 0.47
C PHE A 705 -6.37 38.57 0.49
N LEU A 706 -6.00 37.45 -0.15
CA LEU A 706 -6.80 36.22 -0.15
C LEU A 706 -7.00 35.62 1.26
N MET A 707 -6.02 35.79 2.16
CA MET A 707 -6.12 35.31 3.54
C MET A 707 -6.99 36.21 4.44
N PHE A 708 -7.17 37.48 4.08
CA PHE A 708 -7.95 38.44 4.87
C PHE A 708 -9.20 38.98 4.15
N MET A 709 -9.57 38.40 3.01
CA MET A 709 -10.74 38.78 2.25
C MET A 709 -12.03 38.35 2.98
N ASP A 710 -12.81 39.36 3.40
CA ASP A 710 -14.12 39.15 4.03
C ASP A 710 -15.30 39.43 3.10
N LYS A 711 -15.07 40.21 2.03
CA LYS A 711 -16.04 40.52 0.98
C LYS A 711 -15.38 40.58 -0.39
N VAL A 712 -16.18 40.39 -1.42
CA VAL A 712 -15.75 40.53 -2.81
C VAL A 712 -15.40 41.98 -3.09
N PRO A 713 -14.23 42.27 -3.66
CA PRO A 713 -13.91 43.63 -4.08
C PRO A 713 -14.67 43.99 -5.36
N GLU A 714 -15.17 45.23 -5.43
CA GLU A 714 -15.83 45.75 -6.65
C GLU A 714 -14.84 45.84 -7.82
N PRO A 715 -15.30 45.68 -9.08
CA PRO A 715 -14.44 45.91 -10.25
C PRO A 715 -13.83 47.31 -10.22
N ILE A 716 -12.60 47.45 -10.72
CA ILE A 716 -11.94 48.77 -10.81
C ILE A 716 -12.72 49.64 -11.80
N LYS A 717 -13.21 50.79 -11.32
CA LYS A 717 -13.86 51.80 -12.14
C LYS A 717 -12.84 52.44 -13.08
N GLU A 718 -13.25 52.84 -14.28
CA GLU A 718 -12.34 53.40 -15.29
C GLU A 718 -11.57 54.63 -14.79
N GLU A 719 -12.19 55.43 -13.93
CA GLU A 719 -11.65 56.62 -13.26
C GLU A 719 -10.57 56.30 -12.19
N GLU A 720 -10.59 55.10 -11.59
CA GLU A 720 -9.58 54.66 -10.62
C GLU A 720 -8.29 54.17 -11.31
N LYS A 721 -8.38 53.72 -12.56
CA LYS A 721 -7.22 53.25 -13.34
C LYS A 721 -6.21 54.38 -13.61
N THR A 722 -6.70 55.61 -13.77
CA THR A 722 -5.89 56.81 -14.04
C THR A 722 -5.39 57.49 -12.77
N ARG A 723 -6.12 57.41 -11.65
CA ARG A 723 -5.72 58.01 -10.36
C ARG A 723 -4.61 57.25 -9.62
N GLN A 724 -4.54 55.93 -9.74
CA GLN A 724 -3.54 55.12 -9.03
C GLN A 724 -2.17 55.06 -9.72
N VAL A 725 -2.10 55.29 -11.04
CA VAL A 725 -0.82 55.43 -11.77
C VAL A 725 -0.08 56.72 -11.35
N GLN A 726 -0.79 57.71 -10.81
CA GLN A 726 -0.19 58.97 -10.31
C GLN A 726 0.15 58.98 -8.82
N THR A 727 -0.33 58.00 -8.03
CA THR A 727 -0.15 57.99 -6.56
C THR A 727 0.79 56.91 -6.05
N PHE A 728 1.16 55.94 -6.88
CA PHE A 728 2.24 54.99 -6.60
C PHE A 728 3.46 55.36 -7.44
N ASP A 729 4.30 56.21 -6.86
CA ASP A 729 5.65 56.45 -7.36
C ASP A 729 6.47 55.17 -7.14
N PHE A 730 6.75 54.45 -8.23
CA PHE A 730 7.54 53.21 -8.21
C PHE A 730 9.05 53.49 -8.09
N ASP A 731 9.49 54.75 -8.08
CA ASP A 731 10.90 55.13 -8.01
C ASP A 731 11.43 55.35 -6.57
N ASN A 732 10.62 55.09 -5.53
CA ASN A 732 10.99 55.29 -4.12
C ASN A 732 10.78 54.07 -3.20
N TYR A 733 11.03 52.85 -3.68
CA TYR A 733 11.17 51.65 -2.83
C TYR A 733 12.31 50.73 -3.28
#